data_AF-A0A9X0W7C0-F1
#
_entry.id   AF-A0A9X0W7C0-F1
#
_cell.length_a   1.000
_cell.length_b   1.000
_cell.length_c   1.000
_cell.angle_alpha   90.00
_cell.angle_beta   90.00
_cell.angle_gamma   90.00
#
_symmetry.space_group_name_H-M   'P 1'
#
loop_
_entity.id
_entity.type
_entity.pdbx_description
1 polymer ?
#
loop_
_entity_poly.entity_id
_entity_poly.type
_entity_poly.pdbx_seq_one_letter_code
_entity_poly.pdbx_strand_id
1 'polypeptide(L)'
;MFVYVTTANASPGNSLLEGLRLFSLYGLSLSLFMAPAGVSAGLLLIWVWFLVLLLSRPQPPLPRHGLVWLMLAFALYALLQPLLLRVASADLASGWEAAFSWSQLVVVVPIAYALRGEERLVLRLLLLALIGLVLGTLWRLDGALLLGDTEAFFDSRPGFGFPALAYALYAGTALIGLLVLRRRCWYRTDGRRRWWALALWLVALAMLAEAVVLTQSRGSWLGLILVALLGVGLWLRGPWRYDGRIPRLQLLVVAAAILLLIGLNASKIGERLNEEQAVAEQLLRGETPADQITSLTLRWHAQRFGLALWRERPWLGWGSGTSYSLMVASVAARAVENEMDALSTGALAEAERMEAIRGGMQTVVDERLAAAAEGIWHPDDGVLKHLHNSYLELLAQLGLVGFGLWMLIAMLMVWTLYDGVRSGRLSRDLGLFLILSLSYLAVWSLFNFRMVHQDFRGYWGLLAGAVLSIALYRRGELAVDTAPSGSQAEAPRKAVDGSSSEVQTPPKAVGRSRSGAEAPRILLVRLSAIGDIVFASPLIASARRAYPRAHLAWLVQPECAPLLAQHPDLDEVIEWPMPRWRRLWRQRRLFRLMGEVGVAVKALRARRFDLAIDLQGLLKSALPVFWSGARERIGLGSREGGQWLMTRALGRGNDGARVSSEYRHLASSLGWPTDDFRLRVYPGSAAEAEAEALIAQSGLSAGYAVICPFTTRAQKHWFDARWSRLARQIQTRFGLPTLMLGGPADLEAAQSILAGAGRPAEAETSAENKAAQGADPVAEKGVETGHKTAVESGVATSLRTAPNDRRAGVGPAGSASANNPRPLLSLVGKTSLLAAAALIRRARLLVGVDTGLSHMGIAFDRPTLLLFGSTCPYTETGSATARVLYHPLPCSPCRRRPTCDGAFTCMREIQVDEVMAALAELLDLADLPADQA
;
A
#
# COMPACT_ATOMS: atom_id res chain seq x y z
N MET A 1 -20.13 -30.54 -25.36
CA MET A 1 -19.79 -31.01 -23.99
C MET A 1 -19.50 -29.85 -23.01
N PHE A 2 -18.67 -28.85 -23.36
CA PHE A 2 -18.36 -27.72 -22.45
C PHE A 2 -19.52 -26.72 -22.25
N VAL A 3 -20.39 -26.53 -23.25
CA VAL A 3 -21.62 -25.71 -23.17
C VAL A 3 -22.65 -26.26 -22.18
N TYR A 4 -22.65 -27.58 -21.96
CA TYR A 4 -23.58 -28.24 -21.02
C TYR A 4 -23.14 -28.08 -19.55
N VAL A 5 -21.85 -27.82 -19.30
CA VAL A 5 -21.32 -27.53 -17.95
C VAL A 5 -21.53 -26.05 -17.57
N THR A 6 -21.74 -25.16 -18.54
CA THR A 6 -21.93 -23.72 -18.31
C THR A 6 -23.36 -23.31 -17.98
N THR A 7 -24.37 -24.11 -18.33
CA THR A 7 -25.79 -23.76 -18.12
C THR A 7 -26.40 -24.30 -16.82
N ALA A 8 -25.75 -25.27 -16.15
CA ALA A 8 -26.33 -26.00 -15.02
C ALA A 8 -26.50 -25.19 -13.70
N ASN A 9 -26.04 -23.92 -13.63
CA ASN A 9 -26.13 -23.07 -12.43
C ASN A 9 -26.85 -21.73 -12.66
N ALA A 10 -27.50 -21.51 -13.80
CA ALA A 10 -28.26 -20.29 -14.04
C ALA A 10 -29.67 -20.41 -13.45
N SER A 11 -30.08 -19.43 -12.64
CA SER A 11 -31.45 -19.36 -12.12
C SER A 11 -32.47 -19.20 -13.27
N PRO A 12 -33.72 -19.69 -13.12
CA PRO A 12 -34.66 -19.86 -14.25
C PRO A 12 -35.17 -18.57 -14.91
N GLY A 13 -34.70 -17.38 -14.52
CA GLY A 13 -35.26 -16.10 -14.95
C GLY A 13 -34.47 -15.29 -15.98
N ASN A 14 -33.28 -15.73 -16.44
CA ASN A 14 -32.39 -14.89 -17.29
C ASN A 14 -31.55 -15.68 -18.34
N SER A 15 -32.05 -16.81 -18.85
CA SER A 15 -31.23 -17.76 -19.63
C SER A 15 -30.66 -17.23 -20.95
N LEU A 16 -31.40 -16.39 -21.70
CA LEU A 16 -30.95 -15.92 -23.02
C LEU A 16 -29.87 -14.84 -22.96
N LEU A 17 -30.08 -13.80 -22.15
CA LEU A 17 -29.11 -12.68 -21.99
C LEU A 17 -27.79 -13.16 -21.38
N GLU A 18 -27.86 -14.09 -20.42
CA GLU A 18 -26.69 -14.70 -19.81
C GLU A 18 -25.99 -15.67 -20.79
N GLY A 19 -26.76 -16.39 -21.61
CA GLY A 19 -26.24 -17.19 -22.71
C GLY A 19 -25.46 -16.34 -23.72
N LEU A 20 -26.01 -15.20 -24.14
CA LEU A 20 -25.36 -14.25 -25.06
C LEU A 20 -24.12 -13.59 -24.44
N ARG A 21 -24.13 -13.31 -23.13
CA ARG A 21 -22.94 -12.84 -22.38
C ARG A 21 -21.80 -13.84 -22.47
N LEU A 22 -22.05 -15.08 -22.09
CA LEU A 22 -21.04 -16.12 -22.08
C LEU A 22 -20.57 -16.45 -23.50
N PHE A 23 -21.49 -16.48 -24.46
CA PHE A 23 -21.17 -16.71 -25.86
C PHE A 23 -20.26 -15.62 -26.44
N SER A 24 -20.53 -14.33 -26.19
CA SER A 24 -19.70 -13.24 -26.72
C SER A 24 -18.30 -13.21 -26.10
N LEU A 25 -18.18 -13.39 -24.77
CA LEU A 25 -16.89 -13.41 -24.08
C LEU A 25 -16.03 -14.63 -24.43
N TYR A 26 -16.64 -15.82 -24.50
CA TYR A 26 -15.94 -17.04 -24.93
C TYR A 26 -15.61 -17.00 -26.42
N GLY A 27 -16.50 -16.43 -27.24
CA GLY A 27 -16.29 -16.17 -28.65
C GLY A 27 -15.05 -15.31 -28.88
N LEU A 28 -14.94 -14.16 -28.18
CA LEU A 28 -13.73 -13.33 -28.22
C LEU A 28 -12.49 -14.12 -27.75
N SER A 29 -12.59 -14.84 -26.63
CA SER A 29 -11.43 -15.56 -26.07
C SER A 29 -10.91 -16.64 -27.00
N LEU A 30 -11.78 -17.34 -27.73
CA LEU A 30 -11.38 -18.36 -28.70
C LEU A 30 -10.91 -17.72 -30.01
N SER A 31 -11.59 -16.68 -30.47
CA SER A 31 -11.29 -16.01 -31.74
C SER A 31 -9.94 -15.30 -31.73
N LEU A 32 -9.52 -14.82 -30.56
CA LEU A 32 -8.19 -14.24 -30.32
C LEU A 32 -7.02 -15.14 -30.68
N PHE A 33 -7.20 -16.46 -30.67
CA PHE A 33 -6.10 -17.41 -30.85
C PHE A 33 -6.28 -18.36 -32.05
N MET A 34 -7.37 -18.20 -32.81
CA MET A 34 -7.64 -19.04 -34.00
C MET A 34 -7.44 -18.28 -35.32
N ALA A 35 -7.87 -17.02 -35.43
CA ALA A 35 -7.65 -16.19 -36.64
C ALA A 35 -7.88 -14.68 -36.38
N PRO A 36 -7.21 -13.76 -37.12
CA PRO A 36 -7.33 -12.32 -36.89
C PRO A 36 -8.71 -11.78 -37.28
N ALA A 37 -9.31 -12.31 -38.35
CA ALA A 37 -10.70 -12.01 -38.73
C ALA A 37 -11.70 -12.40 -37.62
N GLY A 38 -11.35 -13.40 -36.80
CA GLY A 38 -12.13 -13.81 -35.65
C GLY A 38 -12.12 -12.76 -34.52
N VAL A 39 -11.04 -11.99 -34.35
CA VAL A 39 -10.96 -10.94 -33.32
C VAL A 39 -12.03 -9.89 -33.56
N SER A 40 -12.18 -9.41 -34.78
CA SER A 40 -13.20 -8.43 -35.17
C SER A 40 -14.62 -8.95 -34.91
N ALA A 41 -14.89 -10.21 -35.24
CA ALA A 41 -16.17 -10.85 -34.94
C ALA A 41 -16.42 -10.96 -33.42
N GLY A 42 -15.41 -11.32 -32.63
CA GLY A 42 -15.50 -11.38 -31.17
C GLY A 42 -15.75 -10.01 -30.52
N LEU A 43 -15.08 -8.97 -31.01
CA LEU A 43 -15.30 -7.59 -30.56
C LEU A 43 -16.71 -7.10 -30.89
N LEU A 44 -17.20 -7.38 -32.10
CA LEU A 44 -18.57 -7.05 -32.51
C LEU A 44 -19.59 -7.71 -31.59
N LEU A 45 -19.43 -9.01 -31.31
CA LEU A 45 -20.34 -9.74 -30.42
C LEU A 45 -20.38 -9.16 -29.00
N ILE A 46 -19.25 -8.70 -28.48
CA ILE A 46 -19.19 -8.03 -27.16
C ILE A 46 -19.92 -6.69 -27.19
N TRP A 47 -19.74 -5.90 -28.24
CA TRP A 47 -20.43 -4.61 -28.36
C TRP A 47 -21.94 -4.77 -28.54
N VAL A 48 -22.38 -5.71 -29.38
CA VAL A 48 -23.80 -6.05 -29.54
C VAL A 48 -24.39 -6.50 -28.20
N TRP A 49 -23.72 -7.40 -27.49
CA TRP A 49 -24.13 -7.84 -26.16
C TRP A 49 -24.24 -6.68 -25.16
N PHE A 50 -23.24 -5.79 -25.14
CA PHE A 50 -23.22 -4.64 -24.23
C PHE A 50 -24.34 -3.64 -24.54
N LEU A 51 -24.60 -3.38 -25.82
CA LEU A 51 -25.69 -2.51 -26.26
C LEU A 51 -27.06 -3.11 -25.88
N VAL A 52 -27.26 -4.41 -26.11
CA VAL A 52 -28.47 -5.11 -25.69
C VAL A 52 -28.65 -4.98 -24.17
N LEU A 53 -27.60 -5.11 -23.37
CA LEU A 53 -27.69 -4.92 -21.92
C LEU A 53 -28.04 -3.51 -21.49
N LEU A 54 -27.46 -2.49 -22.13
CA LEU A 54 -27.77 -1.08 -21.87
C LEU A 54 -29.24 -0.77 -22.18
N LEU A 55 -29.76 -1.33 -23.27
CA LEU A 55 -31.15 -1.12 -23.69
C LEU A 55 -32.15 -1.97 -22.88
N SER A 56 -31.73 -3.14 -22.38
CA SER A 56 -32.64 -4.10 -21.73
C SER A 56 -32.78 -3.94 -20.22
N ARG A 57 -31.96 -3.14 -19.53
CA ARG A 57 -31.99 -3.05 -18.06
C ARG A 57 -31.86 -1.62 -17.50
N PRO A 58 -32.69 -1.25 -16.50
CA PRO A 58 -32.48 -0.06 -15.66
C PRO A 58 -31.47 -0.36 -14.52
N GLN A 59 -30.31 -0.92 -14.86
CA GLN A 59 -29.24 -1.26 -13.91
C GLN A 59 -28.35 -0.02 -13.64
N PRO A 60 -27.63 0.01 -12.50
CA PRO A 60 -26.95 1.21 -12.00
C PRO A 60 -26.00 1.83 -13.05
N PRO A 61 -25.86 3.16 -13.07
CA PRO A 61 -24.98 3.83 -14.01
C PRO A 61 -23.55 3.32 -13.89
N LEU A 62 -22.81 3.39 -15.01
CA LEU A 62 -21.36 3.16 -15.06
C LEU A 62 -20.72 3.76 -13.80
N PRO A 63 -19.98 2.98 -12.99
CA PRO A 63 -19.36 3.48 -11.77
C PRO A 63 -18.48 4.68 -12.12
N ARG A 64 -18.54 5.74 -11.30
CA ARG A 64 -17.72 6.97 -11.44
C ARG A 64 -16.23 6.71 -11.13
N HIS A 65 -15.70 5.57 -11.55
CA HIS A 65 -14.32 5.19 -11.36
C HIS A 65 -13.44 5.95 -12.35
N GLY A 66 -12.37 6.59 -11.86
CA GLY A 66 -11.52 7.47 -12.66
C GLY A 66 -10.92 6.79 -13.90
N LEU A 67 -10.63 5.47 -13.83
CA LEU A 67 -10.09 4.71 -14.96
C LEU A 67 -11.05 4.65 -16.16
N VAL A 68 -12.37 4.53 -15.93
CA VAL A 68 -13.37 4.47 -17.01
C VAL A 68 -13.41 5.81 -17.75
N TRP A 69 -13.48 6.91 -17.00
CA TRP A 69 -13.48 8.25 -17.57
C TRP A 69 -12.19 8.58 -18.30
N LEU A 70 -11.06 8.11 -17.79
CA LEU A 70 -9.77 8.31 -18.43
C LEU A 70 -9.65 7.55 -19.75
N MET A 71 -10.17 6.32 -19.83
CA MET A 71 -10.20 5.55 -21.08
C MET A 71 -11.13 6.18 -22.12
N LEU A 72 -12.29 6.69 -21.69
CA LEU A 72 -13.21 7.43 -22.57
C LEU A 72 -12.59 8.75 -23.05
N ALA A 73 -11.91 9.48 -22.17
CA ALA A 73 -11.20 10.71 -22.52
C ALA A 73 -10.06 10.43 -23.52
N PHE A 74 -9.32 9.34 -23.35
CA PHE A 74 -8.28 8.93 -24.29
C PHE A 74 -8.87 8.51 -25.65
N ALA A 75 -9.97 7.75 -25.67
CA ALA A 75 -10.64 7.37 -26.91
C ALA A 75 -11.20 8.60 -27.64
N LEU A 76 -11.81 9.54 -26.91
CA LEU A 76 -12.28 10.81 -27.46
C LEU A 76 -11.11 11.64 -28.01
N TYR A 77 -9.99 11.70 -27.27
CA TYR A 77 -8.77 12.35 -27.72
C TYR A 77 -8.29 11.75 -29.05
N ALA A 78 -8.16 10.42 -29.14
CA ALA A 78 -7.72 9.74 -30.35
C ALA A 78 -8.66 9.97 -31.55
N LEU A 79 -9.98 10.04 -31.32
CA LEU A 79 -10.98 10.31 -32.36
C LEU A 79 -11.03 11.78 -32.80
N LEU A 80 -10.80 12.73 -31.88
CA LEU A 80 -10.79 14.16 -32.19
C LEU A 80 -9.46 14.62 -32.78
N GLN A 81 -8.37 13.89 -32.53
CA GLN A 81 -7.03 14.27 -32.96
C GLN A 81 -6.91 14.49 -34.48
N PRO A 82 -7.43 13.61 -35.37
CA PRO A 82 -7.43 13.87 -36.81
C PRO A 82 -8.19 15.15 -37.21
N LEU A 83 -9.29 15.47 -36.51
CA LEU A 83 -10.09 16.67 -36.75
C LEU A 83 -9.38 17.96 -36.29
N LEU A 84 -8.72 17.89 -35.13
CA LEU A 84 -8.01 19.02 -34.52
C LEU A 84 -6.74 19.39 -35.29
N LEU A 85 -6.04 18.40 -35.85
CA LEU A 85 -4.76 18.61 -36.51
C LEU A 85 -4.88 19.11 -37.96
N ARG A 86 -6.10 19.19 -38.53
CA ARG A 86 -6.39 19.53 -39.94
C ARG A 86 -5.27 19.06 -40.87
N VAL A 87 -4.97 17.76 -40.83
CA VAL A 87 -3.76 17.21 -41.46
C VAL A 87 -3.79 17.50 -42.96
N ALA A 88 -2.96 18.46 -43.37
CA ALA A 88 -2.50 18.64 -44.73
C ALA A 88 -1.51 17.49 -45.03
N SER A 89 -2.02 16.37 -45.52
CA SER A 89 -1.34 15.42 -46.43
C SER A 89 -2.19 14.17 -46.66
N ALA A 90 -2.56 13.99 -47.93
CA ALA A 90 -2.90 12.78 -48.71
C ALA A 90 -3.73 11.59 -48.16
N ASP A 91 -3.93 11.34 -46.87
CA ASP A 91 -4.66 10.12 -46.46
C ASP A 91 -5.45 10.22 -45.15
N LEU A 92 -6.54 10.99 -45.18
CA LEU A 92 -7.53 11.04 -44.09
C LEU A 92 -8.07 9.66 -43.71
N ALA A 93 -8.16 8.72 -44.66
CA ALA A 93 -8.67 7.38 -44.41
C ALA A 93 -7.74 6.62 -43.44
N SER A 94 -6.42 6.70 -43.66
CA SER A 94 -5.43 6.11 -42.73
C SER A 94 -5.51 6.68 -41.30
N GLY A 95 -5.75 7.99 -41.16
CA GLY A 95 -5.93 8.66 -39.87
C GLY A 95 -7.20 8.21 -39.15
N TRP A 96 -8.30 8.03 -39.88
CA TRP A 96 -9.56 7.50 -39.33
C TRP A 96 -9.47 6.03 -38.96
N GLU A 97 -8.81 5.20 -39.77
CA GLU A 97 -8.56 3.80 -39.46
C GLU A 97 -7.73 3.63 -38.18
N ALA A 98 -6.73 4.48 -38.01
CA ALA A 98 -5.89 4.52 -36.81
C ALA A 98 -6.66 5.05 -35.59
N ALA A 99 -7.47 6.09 -35.73
CA ALA A 99 -8.30 6.63 -34.65
C ALA A 99 -9.38 5.63 -34.20
N PHE A 100 -10.06 4.98 -35.16
CA PHE A 100 -11.00 3.90 -34.90
C PHE A 100 -10.30 2.73 -34.19
N SER A 101 -9.10 2.42 -34.64
CA SER A 101 -8.24 1.42 -34.02
C SER A 101 -7.92 1.69 -32.55
N TRP A 102 -7.62 2.94 -32.18
CA TRP A 102 -7.38 3.35 -30.80
C TRP A 102 -8.65 3.33 -29.94
N SER A 103 -9.81 3.65 -30.53
CA SER A 103 -11.09 3.64 -29.80
C SER A 103 -11.55 2.23 -29.40
N GLN A 104 -11.08 1.18 -30.09
CA GLN A 104 -11.36 -0.21 -29.74
C GLN A 104 -10.84 -0.61 -28.34
N LEU A 105 -9.87 0.12 -27.76
CA LEU A 105 -9.41 -0.11 -26.38
C LEU A 105 -10.52 0.10 -25.34
N VAL A 106 -11.62 0.77 -25.70
CA VAL A 106 -12.81 0.93 -24.86
C VAL A 106 -13.51 -0.41 -24.60
N VAL A 107 -13.24 -1.48 -25.38
CA VAL A 107 -13.80 -2.83 -25.15
C VAL A 107 -13.49 -3.40 -23.76
N VAL A 108 -12.47 -2.85 -23.08
CA VAL A 108 -12.18 -3.11 -21.67
C VAL A 108 -13.37 -2.84 -20.75
N VAL A 109 -14.16 -1.80 -21.04
CA VAL A 109 -15.33 -1.40 -20.24
C VAL A 109 -16.46 -2.43 -20.30
N PRO A 110 -16.97 -2.85 -21.48
CA PRO A 110 -17.96 -3.91 -21.54
C PRO A 110 -17.43 -5.23 -21.00
N ILE A 111 -16.17 -5.60 -21.26
CA ILE A 111 -15.56 -6.82 -20.68
C ILE A 111 -15.54 -6.73 -19.14
N ALA A 112 -15.09 -5.62 -18.58
CA ALA A 112 -15.03 -5.43 -17.12
C ALA A 112 -16.42 -5.48 -16.47
N TYR A 113 -17.39 -4.85 -17.12
CA TYR A 113 -18.79 -4.89 -16.71
C TYR A 113 -19.38 -6.30 -16.84
N ALA A 114 -18.96 -7.08 -17.83
CA ALA A 114 -19.33 -8.47 -18.00
C ALA A 114 -18.67 -9.38 -16.97
N LEU A 115 -17.49 -9.03 -16.46
CA LEU A 115 -16.78 -9.85 -15.49
C LEU A 115 -17.30 -9.62 -14.07
N ARG A 116 -17.79 -8.41 -13.73
CA ARG A 116 -18.34 -8.04 -12.41
C ARG A 116 -17.49 -8.49 -11.22
N GLY A 117 -16.16 -8.56 -11.39
CA GLY A 117 -15.23 -9.07 -10.37
C GLY A 117 -15.37 -10.56 -10.05
N GLU A 118 -16.13 -11.33 -10.84
CA GLU A 118 -16.27 -12.78 -10.69
C GLU A 118 -14.99 -13.52 -11.11
N GLU A 119 -14.13 -13.81 -10.13
CA GLU A 119 -12.87 -14.51 -10.35
C GLU A 119 -13.00 -15.83 -11.14
N ARG A 120 -14.09 -16.57 -10.95
CA ARG A 120 -14.33 -17.84 -11.65
C ARG A 120 -14.52 -17.63 -13.15
N LEU A 121 -15.22 -16.56 -13.54
CA LEU A 121 -15.46 -16.23 -14.95
C LEU A 121 -14.16 -15.78 -15.63
N VAL A 122 -13.36 -14.95 -14.94
CA VAL A 122 -12.03 -14.55 -15.41
C VAL A 122 -11.15 -15.77 -15.71
N LEU A 123 -11.11 -16.74 -14.79
CA LEU A 123 -10.31 -17.95 -14.97
C LEU A 123 -10.80 -18.84 -16.10
N ARG A 124 -12.12 -18.96 -16.30
CA ARG A 124 -12.68 -19.74 -17.43
C ARG A 124 -12.32 -19.11 -18.78
N LEU A 125 -12.37 -17.78 -18.87
CA LEU A 125 -11.99 -17.05 -20.08
C LEU A 125 -10.51 -17.22 -20.39
N LEU A 126 -9.64 -17.06 -19.40
CA LEU A 126 -8.20 -17.29 -19.54
C LEU A 126 -7.86 -18.73 -19.92
N LEU A 127 -8.59 -19.71 -19.36
CA LEU A 127 -8.42 -21.12 -19.72
C LEU A 127 -8.84 -21.39 -21.17
N LEU A 128 -9.94 -20.79 -21.62
CA LEU A 128 -10.40 -20.95 -23.00
C LEU A 128 -9.44 -20.30 -24.00
N ALA A 129 -8.91 -19.11 -23.66
CA ALA A 129 -7.84 -18.46 -24.40
C ALA A 129 -6.60 -19.36 -24.53
N LEU A 130 -6.16 -19.98 -23.42
CA LEU A 130 -5.07 -20.95 -23.41
C LEU A 130 -5.35 -22.16 -24.30
N ILE A 131 -6.57 -22.72 -24.23
CA ILE A 131 -6.96 -23.86 -25.08
C ILE A 131 -6.93 -23.46 -26.55
N GLY A 132 -7.45 -22.29 -26.91
CA GLY A 132 -7.39 -21.75 -28.27
C GLY A 132 -5.95 -21.62 -28.77
N LEU A 133 -5.05 -21.11 -27.94
CA LEU A 133 -3.63 -21.00 -28.27
C LEU A 133 -2.96 -22.36 -28.47
N VAL A 134 -3.22 -23.33 -27.60
CA VAL A 134 -2.63 -24.68 -27.70
C VAL A 134 -3.20 -25.46 -28.88
N LEU A 135 -4.52 -25.44 -29.09
CA LEU A 135 -5.17 -26.09 -30.24
C LEU A 135 -4.74 -25.45 -31.55
N GLY A 136 -4.62 -24.12 -31.59
CA GLY A 136 -4.03 -23.41 -32.71
C GLY A 136 -2.65 -23.97 -33.00
N THR A 137 -1.75 -23.95 -32.02
CA THR A 137 -0.38 -24.47 -32.15
C THR A 137 -0.35 -25.92 -32.68
N LEU A 138 -1.19 -26.80 -32.15
CA LEU A 138 -1.30 -28.21 -32.58
C LEU A 138 -1.79 -28.37 -34.02
N TRP A 139 -2.74 -27.54 -34.46
CA TRP A 139 -3.30 -27.59 -35.80
C TRP A 139 -2.26 -27.33 -36.90
N ARG A 140 -1.15 -26.64 -36.57
CA ARG A 140 -0.12 -26.28 -37.54
C ARG A 140 1.27 -26.83 -37.25
N LEU A 141 1.38 -27.75 -36.29
CA LEU A 141 2.59 -28.54 -36.09
C LEU A 141 2.72 -29.51 -37.26
N ASP A 142 3.33 -29.05 -38.34
CA ASP A 142 3.81 -29.93 -39.40
C ASP A 142 5.07 -30.65 -38.89
N GLY A 143 5.15 -31.96 -39.08
CA GLY A 143 6.23 -32.79 -38.55
C GLY A 143 7.62 -32.40 -39.07
N ALA A 144 7.68 -31.76 -40.24
CA ALA A 144 8.91 -31.25 -40.85
C ALA A 144 9.46 -29.99 -40.13
N LEU A 145 8.61 -29.16 -39.54
CA LEU A 145 9.02 -27.93 -38.84
C LEU A 145 9.68 -28.19 -37.47
N LEU A 146 9.29 -29.29 -36.81
CA LEU A 146 9.83 -29.72 -35.52
C LEU A 146 11.25 -30.29 -35.63
N LEU A 147 11.69 -30.67 -36.83
CA LEU A 147 12.88 -31.50 -37.03
C LEU A 147 14.00 -30.87 -37.86
N GLY A 148 13.91 -29.62 -38.32
CA GLY A 148 15.11 -28.97 -38.84
C GLY A 148 14.98 -27.76 -39.76
N ASP A 149 13.79 -27.40 -40.25
CA ASP A 149 13.71 -26.33 -41.26
C ASP A 149 13.21 -25.00 -40.68
N THR A 150 14.12 -24.26 -40.04
CA THR A 150 13.78 -22.98 -39.38
C THR A 150 13.47 -21.85 -40.36
N GLU A 151 13.95 -21.91 -41.60
CA GLU A 151 13.70 -20.87 -42.62
C GLU A 151 12.25 -20.94 -43.14
N ALA A 152 11.72 -22.16 -43.35
CA ALA A 152 10.32 -22.38 -43.73
C ALA A 152 9.29 -21.87 -42.70
N PHE A 153 9.66 -21.78 -41.40
CA PHE A 153 8.79 -21.25 -40.34
C PHE A 153 8.66 -19.72 -40.33
N PHE A 154 9.69 -18.99 -40.76
CA PHE A 154 9.65 -17.53 -40.82
C PHE A 154 8.98 -17.02 -42.10
N ASP A 155 9.18 -17.72 -43.23
CA ASP A 155 8.54 -17.38 -44.51
C ASP A 155 7.06 -17.76 -44.56
N SER A 156 6.67 -18.86 -43.89
CA SER A 156 5.26 -19.15 -43.69
C SER A 156 4.75 -18.37 -42.48
N ARG A 157 4.05 -17.24 -42.69
CA ARG A 157 3.26 -16.56 -41.63
C ARG A 157 2.65 -17.66 -40.73
N PRO A 158 3.08 -17.83 -39.46
CA PRO A 158 2.59 -18.88 -38.58
C PRO A 158 1.07 -18.87 -38.67
N GLY A 159 0.47 -19.97 -39.11
CA GLY A 159 -0.83 -20.06 -39.82
C GLY A 159 -2.00 -19.87 -38.89
N PHE A 160 -2.06 -18.65 -38.42
CA PHE A 160 -3.04 -18.04 -37.56
C PHE A 160 -3.27 -16.61 -38.03
N GLY A 161 -2.74 -16.23 -39.21
CA GLY A 161 -2.69 -14.84 -39.70
C GLY A 161 -1.86 -13.89 -38.84
N PHE A 162 -1.25 -14.36 -37.75
CA PHE A 162 -0.45 -13.56 -36.82
C PHE A 162 1.03 -13.52 -37.22
N PRO A 163 1.71 -12.38 -37.03
CA PRO A 163 3.17 -12.33 -37.11
C PRO A 163 3.80 -13.24 -36.04
N ALA A 164 4.93 -13.89 -36.34
CA ALA A 164 5.67 -14.73 -35.40
C ALA A 164 5.94 -14.04 -34.04
N LEU A 165 6.15 -12.72 -34.05
CA LEU A 165 6.29 -11.89 -32.85
C LEU A 165 5.04 -11.88 -31.96
N ALA A 166 3.85 -11.85 -32.54
CA ALA A 166 2.59 -11.84 -31.79
C ALA A 166 2.36 -13.19 -31.10
N TYR A 167 2.64 -14.26 -31.81
CA TYR A 167 2.59 -15.61 -31.28
C TYR A 167 3.54 -15.80 -30.09
N ALA A 168 4.77 -15.26 -30.17
CA ALA A 168 5.75 -15.28 -29.07
C ALA A 168 5.26 -14.55 -27.80
N LEU A 169 4.54 -13.44 -27.96
CA LEU A 169 3.95 -12.71 -26.83
C LEU A 169 2.83 -13.55 -26.17
N TYR A 170 1.97 -14.17 -26.97
CA TYR A 170 0.89 -15.01 -26.46
C TYR A 170 1.40 -16.25 -25.75
N ALA A 171 2.36 -16.95 -26.36
CA ALA A 171 3.00 -18.10 -25.76
C ALA A 171 3.69 -17.75 -24.43
N GLY A 172 4.43 -16.63 -24.39
CA GLY A 172 5.07 -16.15 -23.16
C GLY A 172 4.06 -15.82 -22.05
N THR A 173 2.93 -15.21 -22.38
CA THR A 173 1.93 -14.87 -21.36
C THR A 173 1.14 -16.09 -20.87
N ALA A 174 0.86 -17.04 -21.77
CA ALA A 174 0.30 -18.34 -21.41
C ALA A 174 1.25 -19.13 -20.51
N LEU A 175 2.56 -19.08 -20.76
CA LEU A 175 3.58 -19.70 -19.92
C LEU A 175 3.57 -19.11 -18.50
N ILE A 176 3.49 -17.78 -18.36
CA ILE A 176 3.32 -17.12 -17.05
C ILE A 176 2.06 -17.64 -16.34
N GLY A 177 0.94 -17.77 -17.07
CA GLY A 177 -0.30 -18.33 -16.55
C GLY A 177 -0.17 -19.76 -16.03
N LEU A 178 0.40 -20.66 -16.83
CA LEU A 178 0.63 -22.06 -16.45
C LEU A 178 1.53 -22.19 -15.23
N LEU A 179 2.54 -21.32 -15.09
CA LEU A 179 3.46 -21.30 -13.94
C LEU A 179 2.81 -20.73 -12.68
N VAL A 180 2.12 -19.59 -12.78
CA VAL A 180 1.55 -18.87 -11.63
C VAL A 180 0.28 -19.54 -11.13
N LEU A 181 -0.65 -19.89 -12.02
CA LEU A 181 -1.95 -20.48 -11.67
C LEU A 181 -1.89 -22.00 -11.46
N ARG A 182 -0.69 -22.61 -11.52
CA ARG A 182 -0.48 -24.06 -11.48
C ARG A 182 -1.35 -24.77 -10.46
N ARG A 183 -1.38 -24.32 -9.18
CA ARG A 183 -2.15 -24.99 -8.08
C ARG A 183 -3.61 -25.24 -8.45
N ARG A 184 -4.22 -24.37 -9.25
CA ARG A 184 -5.61 -24.52 -9.68
C ARG A 184 -5.81 -25.59 -10.76
N CYS A 185 -4.77 -25.92 -11.50
CA CYS A 185 -4.80 -26.90 -12.61
C CYS A 185 -4.61 -28.36 -12.15
N TRP A 186 -3.91 -28.61 -11.04
CA TRP A 186 -3.44 -29.97 -10.65
C TRP A 186 -3.71 -30.40 -9.20
N TYR A 187 -3.87 -29.50 -8.23
CA TYR A 187 -4.00 -29.90 -6.81
C TYR A 187 -5.40 -30.43 -6.44
N ARG A 188 -6.38 -30.37 -7.35
CA ARG A 188 -7.79 -30.76 -7.09
C ARG A 188 -8.25 -32.05 -7.76
N THR A 189 -7.44 -32.68 -8.61
CA THR A 189 -7.80 -33.96 -9.25
C THR A 189 -7.41 -35.13 -8.34
N ASP A 190 -8.07 -36.29 -8.41
CA ASP A 190 -7.69 -37.49 -7.63
C ASP A 190 -7.03 -38.58 -8.50
N GLY A 191 -6.13 -39.37 -7.89
CA GLY A 191 -5.56 -40.60 -8.47
C GLY A 191 -5.03 -40.49 -9.90
N ARG A 192 -5.43 -41.42 -10.77
CA ARG A 192 -5.00 -41.54 -12.19
C ARG A 192 -5.24 -40.28 -13.02
N ARG A 193 -6.22 -39.45 -12.67
CA ARG A 193 -6.51 -38.17 -13.36
C ARG A 193 -5.45 -37.11 -13.06
N ARG A 194 -4.74 -37.19 -11.93
CA ARG A 194 -3.59 -36.31 -11.62
C ARG A 194 -2.47 -36.49 -12.62
N TRP A 195 -2.15 -37.73 -12.99
CA TRP A 195 -1.07 -38.05 -13.92
C TRP A 195 -1.35 -37.56 -15.34
N TRP A 196 -2.59 -37.76 -15.83
CA TRP A 196 -2.99 -37.21 -17.12
C TRP A 196 -3.01 -35.67 -17.14
N ALA A 197 -3.51 -35.04 -16.08
CA ALA A 197 -3.49 -33.58 -15.95
C ALA A 197 -2.05 -33.03 -15.91
N LEU A 198 -1.14 -33.72 -15.20
CA LEU A 198 0.27 -33.37 -15.15
C LEU A 198 0.95 -33.55 -16.51
N ALA A 199 0.70 -34.66 -17.21
CA ALA A 199 1.25 -34.92 -18.54
C ALA A 199 0.79 -33.86 -19.56
N LEU A 200 -0.51 -33.56 -19.61
CA LEU A 200 -1.07 -32.51 -20.47
C LEU A 200 -0.49 -31.14 -20.12
N TRP A 201 -0.30 -30.85 -18.84
CA TRP A 201 0.31 -29.60 -18.38
C TRP A 201 1.78 -29.48 -18.80
N LEU A 202 2.57 -30.55 -18.66
CA LEU A 202 3.98 -30.58 -19.08
C LEU A 202 4.12 -30.45 -20.61
N VAL A 203 3.24 -31.11 -21.38
CA VAL A 203 3.20 -30.98 -22.84
C VAL A 203 2.88 -29.54 -23.23
N ALA A 204 1.84 -28.94 -22.65
CA ALA A 204 1.51 -27.54 -22.93
C ALA A 204 2.66 -26.57 -22.54
N LEU A 205 3.35 -26.83 -21.42
CA LEU A 205 4.51 -26.05 -21.00
C LEU A 205 5.66 -26.16 -22.01
N ALA A 206 6.00 -27.36 -22.45
CA ALA A 206 7.07 -27.61 -23.41
C ALA A 206 6.76 -26.97 -24.76
N MET A 207 5.55 -27.17 -25.29
CA MET A 207 5.10 -26.60 -26.56
C MET A 207 5.13 -25.07 -26.54
N LEU A 208 4.64 -24.43 -25.49
CA LEU A 208 4.63 -22.97 -25.39
C LEU A 208 6.03 -22.40 -25.19
N ALA A 209 6.91 -23.11 -24.47
CA ALA A 209 8.31 -22.71 -24.35
C ALA A 209 9.03 -22.81 -25.70
N GLU A 210 8.84 -23.92 -26.42
CA GLU A 210 9.37 -24.13 -27.78
C GLU A 210 8.85 -23.08 -28.76
N ALA A 211 7.56 -22.72 -28.71
CA ALA A 211 6.98 -21.61 -29.48
C ALA A 211 7.71 -20.27 -29.25
N VAL A 212 8.03 -19.93 -28.00
CA VAL A 212 8.83 -18.74 -27.69
C VAL A 212 10.25 -18.87 -28.24
N VAL A 213 10.81 -20.09 -28.22
CA VAL A 213 12.17 -20.36 -28.73
C VAL A 213 12.25 -20.19 -30.24
N LEU A 214 11.36 -20.87 -30.97
CA LEU A 214 11.30 -20.90 -32.43
C LEU A 214 11.07 -19.52 -33.04
N THR A 215 10.29 -18.67 -32.37
CA THR A 215 10.04 -17.30 -32.83
C THR A 215 11.22 -16.36 -32.68
N GLN A 216 12.27 -16.74 -31.95
CA GLN A 216 13.52 -15.99 -31.75
C GLN A 216 13.31 -14.51 -31.33
N SER A 217 12.19 -14.21 -30.66
CA SER A 217 11.76 -12.85 -30.34
C SER A 217 12.51 -12.29 -29.13
N ARG A 218 13.52 -11.44 -29.35
CA ARG A 218 14.36 -10.81 -28.29
C ARG A 218 13.52 -10.20 -27.15
N GLY A 219 12.44 -9.49 -27.47
CA GLY A 219 11.56 -8.89 -26.47
C GLY A 219 10.75 -9.91 -25.65
N SER A 220 10.43 -11.07 -26.21
CA SER A 220 9.77 -12.16 -25.46
C SER A 220 10.74 -12.82 -24.48
N TRP A 221 11.98 -13.08 -24.89
CA TRP A 221 13.02 -13.62 -24.01
C TRP A 221 13.33 -12.69 -22.84
N LEU A 222 13.65 -11.44 -23.15
CA LEU A 222 14.01 -10.45 -22.14
C LEU A 222 12.82 -10.11 -21.24
N GLY A 223 11.61 -10.07 -21.82
CA GLY A 223 10.35 -9.95 -21.09
C GLY A 223 10.17 -11.07 -20.07
N LEU A 224 10.33 -12.34 -20.48
CA LEU A 224 10.19 -13.49 -19.58
C LEU A 224 11.25 -13.49 -18.48
N ILE A 225 12.50 -13.13 -18.79
CA ILE A 225 13.58 -13.02 -17.79
C ILE A 225 13.25 -11.93 -16.76
N LEU A 226 12.92 -10.72 -17.21
CA LEU A 226 12.61 -9.60 -16.32
C LEU A 226 11.36 -9.86 -15.48
N VAL A 227 10.34 -10.50 -16.05
CA VAL A 227 9.12 -10.87 -15.33
C VAL A 227 9.35 -12.06 -14.40
N ALA A 228 10.24 -12.99 -14.72
CA ALA A 228 10.67 -14.02 -13.77
C ALA A 228 11.40 -13.38 -12.58
N LEU A 229 12.29 -12.41 -12.80
CA LEU A 229 12.96 -11.66 -11.73
C LEU A 229 11.97 -10.84 -10.90
N LEU A 230 11.04 -10.14 -11.55
CA LEU A 230 9.95 -9.41 -10.88
C LEU A 230 9.05 -10.37 -10.10
N GLY A 231 8.71 -11.51 -10.67
CA GLY A 231 7.90 -12.56 -10.05
C GLY A 231 8.59 -13.14 -8.82
N VAL A 232 9.89 -13.42 -8.90
CA VAL A 232 10.72 -13.81 -7.74
C VAL A 232 10.74 -12.69 -6.71
N GLY A 233 10.95 -11.44 -7.11
CA GLY A 233 10.95 -10.28 -6.22
C GLY A 233 9.61 -10.04 -5.52
N LEU A 234 8.49 -10.21 -6.24
CA LEU A 234 7.13 -10.13 -5.71
C LEU A 234 6.81 -11.34 -4.81
N TRP A 235 7.28 -12.53 -5.17
CA TRP A 235 7.11 -13.76 -4.39
C TRP A 235 7.90 -13.75 -3.07
N LEU A 236 9.12 -13.21 -3.09
CA LEU A 236 9.92 -12.92 -1.90
C LEU A 236 9.27 -11.83 -1.04
N ARG A 237 8.26 -11.14 -1.56
CA ARG A 237 7.54 -10.04 -0.93
C ARG A 237 6.11 -10.42 -0.47
N GLY A 238 5.95 -10.70 0.83
CA GLY A 238 4.75 -10.60 1.69
C GLY A 238 3.35 -10.82 1.10
N PRO A 239 2.66 -9.87 0.44
CA PRO A 239 1.31 -10.09 -0.07
C PRO A 239 1.23 -11.27 -1.05
N TRP A 240 2.35 -11.67 -1.66
CA TRP A 240 2.45 -12.80 -2.59
C TRP A 240 3.31 -13.96 -2.03
N ARG A 241 3.70 -13.89 -0.76
CA ARG A 241 4.51 -14.92 -0.10
C ARG A 241 3.68 -16.19 0.08
N TYR A 242 4.17 -17.28 -0.49
CA TYR A 242 3.47 -18.56 -0.54
C TYR A 242 3.78 -19.41 0.69
N ASP A 243 2.76 -19.79 1.47
CA ASP A 243 2.91 -20.77 2.55
C ASP A 243 2.91 -22.20 1.97
N GLY A 244 4.08 -22.84 1.98
CA GLY A 244 4.25 -24.24 1.62
C GLY A 244 5.72 -24.63 1.46
N ARG A 245 6.07 -25.88 1.77
CA ARG A 245 7.43 -26.45 1.60
C ARG A 245 7.72 -26.93 0.16
N ILE A 246 6.68 -27.28 -0.59
CA ILE A 246 6.74 -27.83 -1.96
C ILE A 246 7.01 -26.81 -3.11
N PRO A 247 6.76 -25.49 -3.00
CA PRO A 247 6.93 -24.57 -4.14
C PRO A 247 8.39 -24.21 -4.46
N ARG A 248 9.35 -24.38 -3.53
CA ARG A 248 10.77 -24.02 -3.78
C ARG A 248 11.46 -24.98 -4.74
N LEU A 249 11.27 -26.28 -4.56
CA LEU A 249 11.87 -27.32 -5.42
C LEU A 249 11.34 -27.22 -6.85
N GLN A 250 10.04 -26.96 -7.01
CA GLN A 250 9.40 -26.83 -8.33
C GLN A 250 9.81 -25.54 -9.05
N LEU A 251 10.02 -24.44 -8.32
CA LEU A 251 10.55 -23.21 -8.90
C LEU A 251 12.00 -23.39 -9.37
N LEU A 252 12.80 -24.18 -8.63
CA LEU A 252 14.14 -24.57 -9.05
C LEU A 252 14.11 -25.45 -10.29
N VAL A 253 13.14 -26.37 -10.41
CA VAL A 253 12.94 -27.19 -11.62
C VAL A 253 12.54 -26.33 -12.82
N VAL A 254 11.63 -25.37 -12.65
CA VAL A 254 11.25 -24.43 -13.73
C VAL A 254 12.42 -23.53 -14.11
N ALA A 255 13.15 -22.98 -13.15
CA ALA A 255 14.34 -22.18 -13.40
C ALA A 255 15.43 -23.01 -14.11
N ALA A 256 15.63 -24.26 -13.71
CA ALA A 256 16.54 -25.19 -14.36
C ALA A 256 16.09 -25.53 -15.79
N ALA A 257 14.79 -25.72 -16.04
CA ALA A 257 14.27 -25.94 -17.38
C ALA A 257 14.45 -24.72 -18.29
N ILE A 258 14.25 -23.51 -17.78
CA ILE A 258 14.52 -22.26 -18.51
C ILE A 258 16.02 -22.12 -18.79
N LEU A 259 16.88 -22.37 -17.80
CA LEU A 259 18.34 -22.33 -17.98
C LEU A 259 18.83 -23.40 -18.96
N LEU A 260 18.22 -24.59 -18.95
CA LEU A 260 18.50 -25.66 -19.91
C LEU A 260 18.10 -25.23 -21.33
N LEU A 261 16.92 -24.65 -21.52
CA LEU A 261 16.48 -24.12 -22.81
C LEU A 261 17.39 -22.99 -23.32
N ILE A 262 17.85 -22.09 -22.44
CA ILE A 262 18.85 -21.07 -22.77
C ILE A 262 20.17 -21.73 -23.18
N GLY A 263 20.62 -22.75 -22.43
CA GLY A 263 21.84 -23.50 -22.74
C GLY A 263 21.78 -24.24 -24.08
N LEU A 264 20.67 -24.90 -24.37
CA LEU A 264 20.43 -25.62 -25.64
C LEU A 264 20.42 -24.69 -26.86
N ASN A 265 20.10 -23.39 -26.66
CA ASN A 265 20.07 -22.38 -27.71
C ASN A 265 21.22 -21.37 -27.61
N ALA A 266 22.24 -21.63 -26.79
CA ALA A 266 23.30 -20.66 -26.48
C ALA A 266 24.13 -20.27 -27.71
N SER A 267 24.36 -21.19 -28.65
CA SER A 267 25.08 -20.91 -29.90
C SER A 267 24.35 -19.89 -30.77
N LYS A 268 23.05 -20.10 -31.03
CA LYS A 268 22.19 -19.16 -31.77
C LYS A 268 22.08 -17.80 -31.09
N ILE A 269 22.04 -17.78 -29.75
CA ILE A 269 22.04 -16.53 -28.96
C ILE A 269 23.39 -15.80 -29.12
N GLY A 270 24.50 -16.54 -29.09
CA GLY A 270 25.86 -16.02 -29.22
C GLY A 270 26.14 -15.43 -30.61
N GLU A 271 25.79 -16.14 -31.68
CA GLU A 271 25.91 -15.67 -33.07
C GLU A 271 25.21 -14.32 -33.26
N ARG A 272 23.96 -14.20 -32.80
CA ARG A 272 23.18 -12.96 -32.89
C ARG A 272 23.71 -11.81 -32.03
N LEU A 273 24.36 -12.10 -30.90
CA LEU A 273 25.00 -11.05 -30.08
C LEU A 273 26.26 -10.52 -30.77
N ASN A 274 27.02 -11.41 -31.40
CA ASN A 274 28.24 -11.05 -32.13
C ASN A 274 27.94 -10.24 -33.39
N GLU A 275 26.87 -10.58 -34.14
CA GLU A 275 26.41 -9.83 -35.33
C GLU A 275 26.13 -8.34 -35.04
N GLU A 276 25.65 -8.01 -33.84
CA GLU A 276 25.25 -6.65 -33.47
C GLU A 276 26.31 -5.93 -32.62
N GLN A 277 27.35 -6.65 -32.16
CA GLN A 277 28.38 -6.12 -31.28
C GLN A 277 29.12 -4.95 -31.93
N ALA A 278 29.50 -5.10 -33.21
CA ALA A 278 30.21 -4.05 -33.94
C ALA A 278 29.39 -2.76 -34.04
N VAL A 279 28.09 -2.86 -34.33
CA VAL A 279 27.19 -1.70 -34.42
C VAL A 279 26.94 -1.08 -33.05
N ALA A 280 26.82 -1.90 -31.99
CA ALA A 280 26.67 -1.42 -30.63
C ALA A 280 27.91 -0.63 -30.15
N GLU A 281 29.12 -1.11 -30.47
CA GLU A 281 30.36 -0.41 -30.16
C GLU A 281 30.48 0.93 -30.89
N GLN A 282 30.11 0.99 -32.17
CA GLN A 282 30.06 2.25 -32.93
C GLN A 282 29.10 3.26 -32.32
N LEU A 283 27.87 2.85 -32.00
CA LEU A 283 26.87 3.72 -31.37
C LEU A 283 27.32 4.22 -29.99
N LEU A 284 27.98 3.37 -29.20
CA LEU A 284 28.52 3.76 -27.88
C LEU A 284 29.65 4.79 -27.98
N ARG A 285 30.39 4.82 -29.09
CA ARG A 285 31.41 5.84 -29.39
C ARG A 285 30.81 7.14 -29.98
N GLY A 286 29.50 7.18 -30.20
CA GLY A 286 28.81 8.32 -30.80
C GLY A 286 29.00 8.42 -32.32
N GLU A 287 29.52 7.38 -32.95
CA GLU A 287 29.68 7.31 -34.40
C GLU A 287 28.31 7.04 -35.05
N THR A 288 28.09 7.60 -36.25
CA THR A 288 26.93 7.24 -37.06
C THR A 288 27.22 5.91 -37.74
N PRO A 289 26.45 4.84 -37.46
CA PRO A 289 26.71 3.54 -38.06
C PRO A 289 26.63 3.65 -39.59
N ALA A 290 27.67 3.18 -40.27
CA ALA A 290 27.73 3.11 -41.74
C ALA A 290 26.62 2.19 -42.30
N ASP A 291 26.41 2.20 -43.62
CA ASP A 291 25.32 1.62 -44.44
C ASP A 291 24.86 0.16 -44.18
N GLN A 292 25.33 -0.49 -43.12
CA GLN A 292 24.89 -1.79 -42.63
C GLN A 292 23.49 -1.72 -42.00
N ILE A 293 22.53 -2.34 -42.68
CA ILE A 293 21.16 -2.53 -42.20
C ILE A 293 21.15 -3.66 -41.17
N THR A 294 21.29 -3.31 -39.88
CA THR A 294 21.11 -4.25 -38.74
C THR A 294 19.90 -3.85 -37.89
N SER A 295 19.43 -4.73 -36.99
CA SER A 295 18.30 -4.41 -36.12
C SER A 295 18.60 -3.21 -35.21
N LEU A 296 19.84 -3.06 -34.74
CA LEU A 296 20.25 -1.94 -33.90
C LEU A 296 20.32 -0.63 -34.70
N THR A 297 20.87 -0.66 -35.92
CA THR A 297 20.93 0.50 -36.82
C THR A 297 19.53 1.02 -37.13
N LEU A 298 18.61 0.11 -37.49
CA LEU A 298 17.22 0.44 -37.79
C LEU A 298 16.49 1.09 -36.61
N ARG A 299 16.69 0.58 -35.39
CA ARG A 299 16.11 1.16 -34.18
C ARG A 299 16.66 2.55 -33.90
N TRP A 300 17.95 2.76 -34.11
CA TRP A 300 18.58 4.06 -33.91
C TRP A 300 18.01 5.11 -34.88
N HIS A 301 17.88 4.77 -36.17
CA HIS A 301 17.25 5.64 -37.16
C HIS A 301 15.77 5.93 -36.82
N ALA A 302 15.00 4.90 -36.46
CA ALA A 302 13.60 5.03 -36.05
C ALA A 302 13.43 5.97 -34.84
N GLN A 303 14.30 5.85 -33.84
CA GLN A 303 14.27 6.72 -32.65
C GLN A 303 14.64 8.16 -32.98
N ARG A 304 15.66 8.40 -33.80
CA ARG A 304 16.03 9.75 -34.25
C ARG A 304 14.89 10.40 -35.05
N PHE A 305 14.26 9.64 -35.94
CA PHE A 305 13.14 10.10 -36.73
C PHE A 305 11.92 10.45 -35.85
N GLY A 306 11.52 9.55 -34.95
CA GLY A 306 10.42 9.82 -34.02
C GLY A 306 10.68 11.04 -33.12
N LEU A 307 11.92 11.23 -32.66
CA LEU A 307 12.30 12.41 -31.88
C LEU A 307 12.23 13.71 -32.68
N ALA A 308 12.64 13.69 -33.96
CA ALA A 308 12.54 14.83 -34.85
C ALA A 308 11.08 15.23 -35.07
N LEU A 309 10.22 14.27 -35.43
CA LEU A 309 8.79 14.50 -35.60
C LEU A 309 8.13 15.05 -34.33
N TRP A 310 8.46 14.49 -33.16
CA TRP A 310 7.91 14.97 -31.90
C TRP A 310 8.32 16.41 -31.59
N ARG A 311 9.56 16.82 -31.91
CA ARG A 311 10.01 18.20 -31.70
C ARG A 311 9.21 19.22 -32.50
N GLU A 312 8.70 18.83 -33.67
CA GLU A 312 7.87 19.71 -34.51
C GLU A 312 6.46 19.90 -33.94
N ARG A 313 5.88 18.87 -33.30
CA ARG A 313 4.55 18.92 -32.68
C ARG A 313 4.51 18.26 -31.29
N PRO A 314 5.14 18.88 -30.27
CA PRO A 314 5.40 18.20 -29.00
C PRO A 314 4.14 17.88 -28.18
N TRP A 315 3.09 18.68 -28.32
CA TRP A 315 1.90 18.61 -27.47
C TRP A 315 0.83 17.65 -27.99
N LEU A 316 0.46 17.79 -29.26
CA LEU A 316 -0.63 17.05 -29.89
C LEU A 316 -0.14 15.96 -30.85
N GLY A 317 1.15 15.93 -31.18
CA GLY A 317 1.70 15.02 -32.16
C GLY A 317 1.16 15.25 -33.56
N TRP A 318 1.40 14.26 -34.41
CA TRP A 318 1.06 14.26 -35.83
C TRP A 318 -0.20 13.47 -36.16
N GLY A 319 -0.86 12.86 -35.17
CA GLY A 319 -2.03 12.02 -35.38
C GLY A 319 -1.68 10.54 -35.41
N SER A 320 -2.61 9.69 -34.97
CA SER A 320 -2.47 8.25 -35.12
C SER A 320 -2.44 7.85 -36.59
N GLY A 321 -1.46 7.03 -37.00
CA GLY A 321 -1.37 6.49 -38.37
C GLY A 321 -0.50 7.30 -39.35
N THR A 322 -0.03 8.49 -38.97
CA THR A 322 0.75 9.38 -39.88
C THR A 322 2.25 9.05 -39.94
N SER A 323 2.74 8.12 -39.11
CA SER A 323 4.17 7.80 -39.02
C SER A 323 4.73 7.19 -40.31
N TYR A 324 3.94 6.40 -41.05
CA TYR A 324 4.37 5.83 -42.34
C TYR A 324 4.49 6.92 -43.40
N SER A 325 3.42 7.70 -43.57
CA SER A 325 3.32 8.73 -44.62
C SER A 325 4.33 9.87 -44.41
N LEU A 326 4.55 10.29 -43.16
CA LEU A 326 5.58 11.29 -42.83
C LEU A 326 7.00 10.78 -43.06
N MET A 327 7.25 9.49 -42.85
CA MET A 327 8.55 8.89 -43.12
C MET A 327 8.83 8.84 -44.62
N VAL A 328 7.89 8.34 -45.42
CA VAL A 328 8.00 8.32 -46.89
C VAL A 328 8.22 9.74 -47.42
N ALA A 329 7.46 10.72 -46.92
CA ALA A 329 7.63 12.13 -47.30
C ALA A 329 9.01 12.69 -46.91
N SER A 330 9.54 12.32 -45.73
CA SER A 330 10.87 12.79 -45.28
C SER A 330 12.03 12.19 -46.07
N VAL A 331 11.91 10.92 -46.49
CA VAL A 331 12.90 10.25 -47.34
C VAL A 331 12.89 10.87 -48.74
N ALA A 332 11.70 11.12 -49.29
CA ALA A 332 11.54 11.81 -50.57
C ALA A 332 12.11 13.25 -50.54
N ALA A 333 11.79 14.04 -49.49
CA ALA A 333 12.30 15.40 -49.35
C ALA A 333 13.84 15.46 -49.30
N ARG A 334 14.47 14.48 -48.66
CA ARG A 334 15.93 14.42 -48.52
C ARG A 334 16.63 13.95 -49.80
N ALA A 335 15.97 13.11 -50.60
CA ALA A 335 16.44 12.79 -51.95
C ALA A 335 16.42 14.03 -52.86
N VAL A 336 15.37 14.87 -52.74
CA VAL A 336 15.24 16.13 -53.47
C VAL A 336 16.29 17.17 -53.02
N GLU A 337 16.53 17.33 -51.72
CA GLU A 337 17.59 18.24 -51.20
C GLU A 337 18.98 17.86 -51.71
N ASN A 338 19.33 16.58 -51.69
CA ASN A 338 20.63 16.11 -52.20
C ASN A 338 20.79 16.35 -53.72
N GLU A 339 19.70 16.28 -54.47
CA GLU A 339 19.70 16.54 -55.92
C GLU A 339 19.70 18.04 -56.23
N MET A 340 19.05 18.87 -55.40
CA MET A 340 19.16 20.34 -55.44
C MET A 340 20.58 20.82 -55.13
N ASP A 341 21.25 20.21 -54.15
CA ASP A 341 22.65 20.50 -53.84
C ASP A 341 23.58 20.08 -54.99
N ALA A 342 23.32 18.93 -55.63
CA ALA A 342 24.05 18.52 -56.84
C ALA A 342 23.82 19.47 -58.03
N LEU A 343 22.58 19.93 -58.26
CA LEU A 343 22.23 20.88 -59.31
C LEU A 343 22.76 22.31 -59.03
N SER A 344 22.93 22.68 -57.76
CA SER A 344 23.50 23.97 -57.36
C SER A 344 24.96 24.15 -57.79
N THR A 345 25.67 23.03 -58.03
CA THR A 345 27.09 23.02 -58.45
C THR A 345 27.33 23.06 -59.97
N GLY A 346 26.29 22.97 -60.82
CA GLY A 346 26.41 22.96 -62.29
C GLY A 346 25.93 24.26 -62.96
N ALA A 347 26.77 24.88 -63.81
CA ALA A 347 26.57 26.19 -64.44
C ALA A 347 25.39 26.26 -65.46
N LEU A 348 24.20 26.65 -65.00
CA LEU A 348 23.03 26.97 -65.86
C LEU A 348 22.37 28.27 -65.41
N ALA A 349 21.78 29.02 -66.35
CA ALA A 349 21.19 30.33 -66.13
C ALA A 349 19.86 30.27 -65.34
N GLU A 350 19.64 31.27 -64.49
CA GLU A 350 18.67 31.28 -63.39
C GLU A 350 17.19 31.19 -63.83
N ALA A 351 16.87 31.64 -65.04
CA ALA A 351 15.51 31.60 -65.59
C ALA A 351 15.13 30.22 -66.16
N GLU A 352 16.03 29.56 -66.90
CA GLU A 352 15.85 28.18 -67.36
C GLU A 352 15.89 27.17 -66.20
N ARG A 353 16.67 27.47 -65.14
CA ARG A 353 16.64 26.74 -63.87
C ARG A 353 15.25 26.76 -63.25
N MET A 354 14.60 27.92 -63.10
CA MET A 354 13.32 28.01 -62.37
C MET A 354 12.15 27.34 -63.11
N GLU A 355 12.17 27.33 -64.45
CA GLU A 355 11.12 26.72 -65.27
C GLU A 355 11.31 25.19 -65.41
N ALA A 356 12.57 24.71 -65.52
CA ALA A 356 12.91 23.29 -65.46
C ALA A 356 12.73 22.69 -64.06
N ILE A 357 13.05 23.44 -63.00
CA ILE A 357 12.82 23.07 -61.59
C ILE A 357 11.32 22.95 -61.32
N ARG A 358 10.47 23.89 -61.78
CA ARG A 358 9.04 23.86 -61.44
C ARG A 358 8.23 22.86 -62.29
N GLY A 359 8.55 22.70 -63.57
CA GLY A 359 7.88 21.74 -64.47
C GLY A 359 8.41 20.32 -64.34
N GLY A 360 9.72 20.15 -64.10
CA GLY A 360 10.38 18.87 -63.94
C GLY A 360 10.33 18.32 -62.51
N MET A 361 10.38 19.15 -61.45
CA MET A 361 10.31 18.60 -60.09
C MET A 361 9.00 17.92 -59.80
N GLN A 362 7.85 18.41 -60.28
CA GLN A 362 6.59 17.73 -59.95
C GLN A 362 6.56 16.32 -60.56
N THR A 363 6.96 16.19 -61.83
CA THR A 363 6.96 14.91 -62.55
C THR A 363 8.10 13.99 -62.13
N VAL A 364 9.29 14.52 -61.83
CA VAL A 364 10.44 13.75 -61.30
C VAL A 364 10.23 13.38 -59.83
N VAL A 365 9.59 14.22 -59.03
CA VAL A 365 9.19 13.88 -57.65
C VAL A 365 8.09 12.83 -57.68
N ASP A 366 7.12 12.88 -58.60
CA ASP A 366 6.09 11.86 -58.73
C ASP A 366 6.66 10.54 -59.32
N GLU A 367 7.50 10.60 -60.36
CA GLU A 367 8.19 9.43 -60.94
C GLU A 367 9.24 8.84 -60.01
N ARG A 368 9.90 9.63 -59.16
CA ARG A 368 10.85 9.14 -58.14
C ARG A 368 10.21 8.88 -56.79
N LEU A 369 9.02 9.37 -56.46
CA LEU A 369 8.19 8.80 -55.40
C LEU A 369 7.72 7.40 -55.81
N ALA A 370 7.38 7.21 -57.09
CA ALA A 370 7.12 5.90 -57.68
C ALA A 370 8.40 5.04 -57.74
N ALA A 371 9.55 5.59 -58.16
CA ALA A 371 10.81 4.84 -58.24
C ALA A 371 11.52 4.64 -56.89
N ALA A 372 11.32 5.49 -55.89
CA ALA A 372 11.77 5.26 -54.51
C ALA A 372 10.87 4.24 -53.79
N ALA A 373 9.60 4.17 -54.19
CA ALA A 373 8.73 3.04 -53.87
C ALA A 373 9.14 1.76 -54.64
N GLU A 374 9.84 1.83 -55.78
CA GLU A 374 10.24 0.63 -56.55
C GLU A 374 11.73 0.21 -56.41
N GLY A 375 12.66 1.07 -55.99
CA GLY A 375 14.10 0.85 -56.28
C GLY A 375 15.13 1.00 -55.15
N ILE A 376 14.84 1.71 -54.05
CA ILE A 376 15.83 1.89 -52.95
C ILE A 376 15.26 1.41 -51.60
N TRP A 377 13.94 1.39 -51.48
CA TRP A 377 13.21 0.80 -50.37
C TRP A 377 11.88 0.26 -50.92
N HIS A 378 11.89 -0.92 -51.54
CA HIS A 378 10.67 -1.55 -52.03
C HIS A 378 9.68 -1.66 -50.84
N PRO A 379 8.36 -1.47 -50.99
CA PRO A 379 7.39 -1.68 -49.91
C PRO A 379 7.41 -3.12 -49.35
N ASP A 380 8.11 -4.03 -50.03
CA ASP A 380 8.41 -5.39 -49.58
C ASP A 380 9.80 -5.57 -48.94
N ASP A 381 10.71 -4.60 -49.08
CA ASP A 381 11.97 -4.55 -48.33
C ASP A 381 11.63 -4.20 -46.88
N GLY A 382 11.57 -5.24 -46.04
CA GLY A 382 10.93 -5.24 -44.71
C GLY A 382 11.36 -4.16 -43.72
N VAL A 383 12.36 -3.34 -44.03
CA VAL A 383 12.86 -2.24 -43.19
C VAL A 383 11.79 -1.18 -42.88
N LEU A 384 11.03 -0.72 -43.88
CA LEU A 384 9.99 0.30 -43.67
C LEU A 384 8.81 -0.23 -42.84
N LYS A 385 8.50 -1.53 -42.95
CA LYS A 385 7.48 -2.22 -42.13
C LYS A 385 7.86 -2.29 -40.63
N HIS A 386 9.13 -2.07 -40.28
CA HIS A 386 9.64 -2.17 -38.92
C HIS A 386 9.71 -0.83 -38.16
N LEU A 387 9.59 0.32 -38.82
CA LEU A 387 9.72 1.64 -38.18
C LEU A 387 8.53 2.06 -37.29
N HIS A 388 7.39 1.35 -37.41
CA HIS A 388 6.14 1.52 -36.65
C HIS A 388 6.21 1.19 -35.16
N ASN A 389 7.38 1.34 -34.57
CA ASN A 389 7.72 0.61 -33.38
C ASN A 389 8.69 1.36 -32.45
N SER A 390 8.31 2.51 -31.89
CA SER A 390 9.03 3.08 -30.74
C SER A 390 8.12 3.84 -29.75
N TYR A 391 8.50 3.98 -28.48
CA TYR A 391 7.79 4.88 -27.54
C TYR A 391 7.85 6.35 -27.97
N LEU A 392 8.89 6.72 -28.73
CA LEU A 392 9.00 8.04 -29.35
C LEU A 392 8.01 8.21 -30.50
N GLU A 393 7.58 7.13 -31.15
CA GLU A 393 6.50 7.17 -32.12
C GLU A 393 5.14 7.40 -31.44
N LEU A 394 4.88 6.78 -30.28
CA LEU A 394 3.69 7.10 -29.49
C LEU A 394 3.67 8.59 -29.10
N LEU A 395 4.83 9.14 -28.73
CA LEU A 395 4.98 10.58 -28.49
C LEU A 395 4.85 11.41 -29.76
N ALA A 396 5.37 10.96 -30.91
CA ALA A 396 5.26 11.64 -32.18
C ALA A 396 3.82 11.62 -32.72
N GLN A 397 3.09 10.52 -32.55
CA GLN A 397 1.70 10.35 -32.98
C GLN A 397 0.74 11.07 -32.03
N LEU A 398 0.85 10.85 -30.72
CA LEU A 398 -0.12 11.28 -29.71
C LEU A 398 0.31 12.53 -28.94
N GLY A 399 1.52 13.04 -29.16
CA GLY A 399 2.08 14.13 -28.38
C GLY A 399 2.21 13.82 -26.89
N LEU A 400 2.63 14.82 -26.11
CA LEU A 400 2.75 14.70 -24.67
C LEU A 400 1.39 14.48 -23.98
N VAL A 401 0.31 15.05 -24.53
CA VAL A 401 -1.04 14.93 -23.97
C VAL A 401 -1.54 13.49 -24.06
N GLY A 402 -1.55 12.91 -25.26
CA GLY A 402 -2.03 11.55 -25.44
C GLY A 402 -1.12 10.50 -24.79
N PHE A 403 0.20 10.71 -24.81
CA PHE A 403 1.14 9.86 -24.06
C PHE A 403 0.91 9.91 -22.54
N GLY A 404 0.66 11.10 -21.99
CA GLY A 404 0.35 11.28 -20.57
C GLY A 404 -0.94 10.58 -20.15
N LEU A 405 -2.01 10.70 -20.96
CA LEU A 405 -3.27 9.99 -20.74
C LEU A 405 -3.04 8.47 -20.75
N TRP A 406 -2.29 7.95 -21.73
CA TRP A 406 -1.98 6.54 -21.84
C TRP A 406 -1.18 6.02 -20.63
N MET A 407 -0.20 6.79 -20.15
CA MET A 407 0.57 6.43 -18.95
C MET A 407 -0.26 6.44 -17.67
N LEU A 408 -1.18 7.38 -17.55
CA LEU A 408 -2.08 7.44 -16.40
C LEU A 408 -3.04 6.24 -16.37
N ILE A 409 -3.51 5.76 -17.54
CA ILE A 409 -4.31 4.52 -17.67
C ILE A 409 -3.51 3.33 -17.15
N ALA A 410 -2.27 3.15 -17.63
CA ALA A 410 -1.40 2.06 -17.21
C ALA A 410 -1.13 2.09 -15.69
N MET A 411 -0.84 3.27 -15.13
CA MET A 411 -0.57 3.44 -13.70
C MET A 411 -1.82 3.11 -12.85
N LEU A 412 -3.00 3.58 -13.25
CA LEU A 412 -4.25 3.29 -12.57
C LEU A 412 -4.64 1.81 -12.66
N MET A 413 -4.35 1.13 -13.77
CA MET A 413 -4.55 -0.31 -13.89
C MET A 413 -3.69 -1.09 -12.90
N VAL A 414 -2.39 -0.79 -12.83
CA VAL A 414 -1.47 -1.42 -11.85
C VAL A 414 -1.92 -1.14 -10.42
N TRP A 415 -2.32 0.10 -10.13
CA TRP A 415 -2.84 0.47 -8.81
C TRP A 415 -4.14 -0.27 -8.46
N THR A 416 -5.08 -0.38 -9.40
CA THR A 416 -6.35 -1.11 -9.24
C THR A 416 -6.11 -2.56 -8.90
N LEU A 417 -5.15 -3.19 -9.58
CA LEU A 417 -4.77 -4.57 -9.35
C LEU A 417 -4.11 -4.77 -7.98
N TYR A 418 -3.21 -3.85 -7.61
CA TYR A 418 -2.59 -3.84 -6.28
C TYR A 418 -3.61 -3.66 -5.16
N ASP A 419 -4.53 -2.70 -5.30
CA ASP A 419 -5.59 -2.47 -4.31
C ASP A 419 -6.57 -3.66 -4.25
N GLY A 420 -6.93 -4.24 -5.38
CA GLY A 420 -7.75 -5.44 -5.48
C GLY A 420 -7.20 -6.62 -4.68
N VAL A 421 -5.91 -6.88 -4.80
CA VAL A 421 -5.22 -7.95 -4.04
C VAL A 421 -5.10 -7.58 -2.56
N ARG A 422 -4.73 -6.33 -2.26
CA ARG A 422 -4.59 -5.84 -0.87
C ARG A 422 -5.91 -5.88 -0.11
N SER A 423 -7.01 -5.56 -0.78
CA SER A 423 -8.37 -5.54 -0.23
C SER A 423 -9.03 -6.92 -0.20
N GLY A 424 -8.39 -7.96 -0.74
CA GLY A 424 -8.94 -9.31 -0.77
C GLY A 424 -10.03 -9.53 -1.83
N ARG A 425 -10.26 -8.57 -2.73
CA ARG A 425 -11.22 -8.67 -3.84
C ARG A 425 -10.77 -9.61 -4.95
N LEU A 426 -9.46 -9.87 -5.03
CA LEU A 426 -8.87 -10.79 -5.99
C LEU A 426 -7.92 -11.75 -5.27
N SER A 427 -7.94 -13.03 -5.66
CA SER A 427 -6.95 -13.98 -5.15
C SER A 427 -5.52 -13.60 -5.54
N ARG A 428 -4.58 -13.97 -4.66
CA ARG A 428 -3.14 -13.69 -4.84
C ARG A 428 -2.55 -14.37 -6.08
N ASP A 429 -3.02 -15.56 -6.44
CA ASP A 429 -2.49 -16.23 -7.64
C ASP A 429 -2.93 -15.50 -8.92
N LEU A 430 -4.21 -15.12 -8.99
CA LEU A 430 -4.75 -14.42 -10.15
C LEU A 430 -4.20 -12.99 -10.24
N GLY A 431 -4.05 -12.31 -9.11
CA GLY A 431 -3.42 -11.00 -9.09
C GLY A 431 -1.96 -11.04 -9.55
N LEU A 432 -1.21 -12.06 -9.13
CA LEU A 432 0.19 -12.20 -9.52
C LEU A 432 0.27 -12.48 -11.02
N PHE A 433 -0.59 -13.34 -11.55
CA PHE A 433 -0.69 -13.59 -12.98
C PHE A 433 -0.95 -12.28 -13.74
N LEU A 434 -2.00 -11.54 -13.40
CA LEU A 434 -2.34 -10.30 -14.10
C LEU A 434 -1.23 -9.24 -14.01
N ILE A 435 -0.54 -9.11 -12.87
CA ILE A 435 0.59 -8.17 -12.71
C ILE A 435 1.74 -8.60 -13.62
N LEU A 436 2.11 -9.88 -13.58
CA LEU A 436 3.23 -10.39 -14.36
C LEU A 436 2.92 -10.36 -15.85
N SER A 437 1.69 -10.64 -16.26
CA SER A 437 1.23 -10.53 -17.66
C SER A 437 1.23 -9.09 -18.17
N LEU A 438 0.74 -8.13 -17.39
CA LEU A 438 0.80 -6.71 -17.77
C LEU A 438 2.24 -6.17 -17.78
N SER A 439 3.07 -6.63 -16.84
CA SER A 439 4.50 -6.29 -16.81
C SER A 439 5.25 -6.91 -17.99
N TYR A 440 4.91 -8.16 -18.34
CA TYR A 440 5.47 -8.86 -19.50
C TYR A 440 5.14 -8.12 -20.77
N LEU A 441 3.86 -7.73 -20.92
CA LEU A 441 3.45 -6.92 -22.04
C LEU A 441 4.19 -5.57 -22.07
N ALA A 442 4.27 -4.86 -20.94
CA ALA A 442 4.97 -3.57 -20.89
C ALA A 442 6.46 -3.70 -21.26
N VAL A 443 7.15 -4.72 -20.74
CA VAL A 443 8.56 -4.97 -21.05
C VAL A 443 8.71 -5.40 -22.50
N TRP A 444 7.89 -6.34 -22.98
CA TRP A 444 7.88 -6.75 -24.37
C TRP A 444 7.70 -5.55 -25.29
N SER A 445 6.79 -4.64 -24.94
CA SER A 445 6.54 -3.38 -25.65
C SER A 445 7.71 -2.40 -25.68
N LEU A 446 8.66 -2.50 -24.76
CA LEU A 446 9.91 -1.72 -24.79
C LEU A 446 10.91 -2.27 -25.81
N PHE A 447 10.78 -3.53 -26.21
CA PHE A 447 11.72 -4.23 -27.10
C PHE A 447 11.12 -4.64 -28.44
N ASN A 448 9.79 -4.71 -28.52
CA ASN A 448 8.96 -5.08 -29.65
C ASN A 448 7.70 -4.22 -29.59
N PHE A 449 7.58 -3.23 -30.44
CA PHE A 449 6.70 -2.11 -30.16
C PHE A 449 5.34 -2.19 -30.90
N ARG A 450 4.94 -3.40 -31.31
CA ARG A 450 3.72 -3.66 -32.11
C ARG A 450 2.41 -3.61 -31.31
N MET A 451 2.32 -2.81 -30.24
CA MET A 451 1.09 -2.72 -29.42
C MET A 451 -0.13 -2.24 -30.21
N VAL A 452 0.10 -1.55 -31.34
CA VAL A 452 -0.95 -0.90 -32.12
C VAL A 452 -1.54 -1.82 -33.19
N HIS A 453 -1.04 -3.04 -33.41
CA HIS A 453 -1.65 -3.95 -34.38
C HIS A 453 -2.95 -4.57 -33.86
N GLN A 454 -3.95 -4.76 -34.73
CA GLN A 454 -5.26 -5.35 -34.40
C GLN A 454 -5.13 -6.67 -33.63
N ASP A 455 -4.12 -7.46 -34.00
CA ASP A 455 -3.81 -8.77 -33.45
C ASP A 455 -3.65 -8.78 -31.94
N PHE A 456 -3.15 -7.70 -31.33
CA PHE A 456 -2.77 -7.61 -29.90
C PHE A 456 -3.88 -7.11 -28.97
N ARG A 457 -4.88 -6.43 -29.54
CA ARG A 457 -5.82 -5.61 -28.78
C ARG A 457 -6.83 -6.41 -28.00
N GLY A 458 -7.32 -7.52 -28.54
CA GLY A 458 -8.33 -8.31 -27.82
C GLY A 458 -7.74 -9.00 -26.59
N TYR A 459 -6.46 -9.37 -26.62
CA TYR A 459 -5.78 -9.93 -25.44
C TYR A 459 -5.57 -8.86 -24.37
N TRP A 460 -5.08 -7.70 -24.78
CA TRP A 460 -4.97 -6.54 -23.90
C TRP A 460 -6.33 -6.15 -23.32
N GLY A 461 -7.38 -6.14 -24.15
CA GLY A 461 -8.76 -5.87 -23.76
C GLY A 461 -9.28 -6.85 -22.71
N LEU A 462 -8.93 -8.14 -22.85
CA LEU A 462 -9.29 -9.18 -21.89
C LEU A 462 -8.56 -9.01 -20.55
N LEU A 463 -7.24 -8.78 -20.56
CA LEU A 463 -6.46 -8.56 -19.34
C LEU A 463 -6.86 -7.26 -18.63
N ALA A 464 -6.98 -6.16 -19.37
CA ALA A 464 -7.37 -4.87 -18.83
C ALA A 464 -8.82 -4.89 -18.34
N GLY A 465 -9.72 -5.60 -19.04
CA GLY A 465 -11.09 -5.86 -18.61
C GLY A 465 -11.13 -6.63 -17.30
N ALA A 466 -10.31 -7.66 -17.14
CA ALA A 466 -10.18 -8.39 -15.88
C ALA A 466 -9.70 -7.48 -14.73
N VAL A 467 -8.71 -6.63 -14.98
CA VAL A 467 -8.21 -5.67 -13.97
C VAL A 467 -9.28 -4.65 -13.58
N LEU A 468 -9.93 -4.02 -14.56
CA LEU A 468 -10.96 -3.02 -14.31
C LEU A 468 -12.19 -3.64 -13.62
N SER A 469 -12.54 -4.89 -13.90
CA SER A 469 -13.66 -5.59 -13.25
C SER A 469 -13.54 -5.62 -11.72
N ILE A 470 -12.30 -5.66 -11.20
CA ILE A 470 -12.01 -5.66 -9.76
C ILE A 470 -12.35 -4.30 -9.14
N ALA A 471 -12.08 -3.21 -9.86
CA ALA A 471 -12.50 -1.87 -9.44
C ALA A 471 -14.02 -1.73 -9.42
N LEU A 472 -14.72 -2.38 -10.38
CA LEU A 472 -16.18 -2.34 -10.47
C LEU A 472 -16.87 -3.27 -9.47
N TYR A 473 -16.12 -4.14 -8.78
CA TYR A 473 -16.62 -5.05 -7.75
C TYR A 473 -17.18 -4.27 -6.55
N ARG A 474 -18.48 -4.45 -6.24
CA ARG A 474 -19.18 -3.75 -5.14
C ARG A 474 -18.76 -4.30 -3.78
N ARG A 475 -18.42 -3.41 -2.84
CA ARG A 475 -18.08 -3.76 -1.44
C ARG A 475 -19.18 -4.49 -0.65
N GLY A 476 -20.42 -4.50 -1.13
CA GLY A 476 -21.59 -5.02 -0.39
C GLY A 476 -21.84 -6.53 -0.48
N GLU A 477 -21.19 -7.26 -1.39
CA GLU A 477 -21.49 -8.69 -1.63
C GLU A 477 -20.66 -9.66 -0.76
N LEU A 478 -19.77 -9.16 0.09
CA LEU A 478 -19.07 -9.99 1.09
C LEU A 478 -19.91 -10.32 2.34
N ALA A 479 -21.16 -9.86 2.39
CA ALA A 479 -22.03 -10.04 3.56
C ALA A 479 -23.04 -11.20 3.45
N VAL A 480 -23.08 -11.97 2.34
CA VAL A 480 -24.15 -12.99 2.16
C VAL A 480 -23.67 -14.44 1.93
N ASP A 481 -22.44 -14.71 1.48
CA ASP A 481 -22.04 -16.10 1.13
C ASP A 481 -21.11 -16.81 2.14
N THR A 482 -21.39 -16.70 3.45
CA THR A 482 -20.85 -17.64 4.45
C THR A 482 -21.91 -18.22 5.39
N ALA A 483 -23.17 -18.27 4.96
CA ALA A 483 -24.14 -19.19 5.52
C ALA A 483 -24.06 -20.52 4.72
N PRO A 484 -23.74 -21.67 5.34
CA PRO A 484 -23.92 -22.94 4.67
C PRO A 484 -25.43 -23.19 4.52
N SER A 485 -25.92 -23.17 3.29
CA SER A 485 -27.25 -23.64 2.93
C SER A 485 -27.37 -25.14 3.21
N GLY A 486 -28.45 -25.52 3.87
CA GLY A 486 -28.72 -26.90 4.28
C GLY A 486 -29.01 -27.82 3.10
N SER A 487 -28.66 -29.10 3.27
CA SER A 487 -29.31 -30.23 2.62
C SER A 487 -30.07 -31.01 3.68
N GLN A 488 -31.38 -31.13 3.50
CA GLN A 488 -32.26 -32.00 4.29
C GLN A 488 -32.07 -33.47 3.92
N ALA A 489 -32.50 -34.31 4.88
CA ALA A 489 -32.95 -35.70 4.78
C ALA A 489 -31.87 -36.80 4.75
N GLU A 490 -31.63 -37.43 5.90
CA GLU A 490 -32.22 -38.74 6.25
C GLU A 490 -31.89 -39.11 7.70
N ALA A 491 -32.91 -39.48 8.48
CA ALA A 491 -32.74 -40.24 9.72
C ALA A 491 -32.86 -41.73 9.38
N PRO A 492 -32.08 -42.62 10.03
CA PRO A 492 -32.72 -43.42 11.07
C PRO A 492 -31.84 -43.83 12.29
N ARG A 493 -32.51 -43.89 13.45
CA ARG A 493 -32.47 -44.91 14.53
C ARG A 493 -31.22 -45.11 15.42
N LYS A 494 -31.44 -44.79 16.71
CA LYS A 494 -31.06 -45.47 17.99
C LYS A 494 -29.87 -46.46 18.04
N ALA A 495 -28.90 -46.15 18.90
CA ALA A 495 -28.25 -47.01 19.92
C ALA A 495 -27.50 -46.06 20.89
N VAL A 496 -27.94 -45.88 22.15
CA VAL A 496 -27.56 -46.62 23.38
C VAL A 496 -26.06 -46.66 23.65
N ASP A 497 -25.68 -46.06 24.78
CA ASP A 497 -24.52 -46.21 25.66
C ASP A 497 -23.09 -46.18 25.11
N GLY A 498 -22.23 -45.45 25.82
CA GLY A 498 -20.78 -45.63 25.72
C GLY A 498 -19.99 -44.40 26.11
N SER A 499 -19.64 -44.32 27.39
CA SER A 499 -18.54 -43.50 27.89
C SER A 499 -17.25 -43.73 27.08
N SER A 500 -16.66 -42.66 26.54
CA SER A 500 -15.21 -42.61 26.29
C SER A 500 -14.77 -41.21 25.95
N SER A 501 -13.79 -40.73 26.72
CA SER A 501 -13.02 -39.51 26.49
C SER A 501 -12.46 -39.45 25.08
N GLU A 502 -12.71 -38.36 24.35
CA GLU A 502 -11.87 -37.95 23.22
C GLU A 502 -11.16 -36.63 23.54
N VAL A 503 -9.93 -36.85 24.00
CA VAL A 503 -8.76 -35.98 23.98
C VAL A 503 -8.87 -34.82 22.98
N GLN A 504 -9.10 -33.61 23.50
CA GLN A 504 -8.73 -32.39 22.80
C GLN A 504 -7.20 -32.39 22.65
N THR A 505 -6.73 -32.59 21.42
CA THR A 505 -5.32 -32.35 21.08
C THR A 505 -4.95 -30.90 21.41
N PRO A 506 -3.98 -30.65 22.30
CA PRO A 506 -3.57 -29.30 22.64
C PRO A 506 -2.85 -28.65 21.43
N PRO A 507 -2.95 -27.32 21.26
CA PRO A 507 -2.14 -26.62 20.28
C PRO A 507 -0.66 -26.89 20.58
N LYS A 508 0.09 -27.30 19.55
CA LYS A 508 1.52 -27.63 19.63
C LYS A 508 2.26 -26.58 20.46
N ALA A 509 2.70 -27.00 21.64
CA ALA A 509 3.59 -26.26 22.51
C ALA A 509 4.77 -25.71 21.69
N VAL A 510 5.09 -24.44 21.94
CA VAL A 510 6.39 -23.84 21.62
C VAL A 510 7.48 -24.86 21.95
N GLY A 511 8.38 -25.10 21.00
CA GLY A 511 9.26 -26.26 20.95
C GLY A 511 9.78 -26.67 22.32
N ARG A 512 9.54 -27.95 22.67
CA ARG A 512 10.13 -28.61 23.83
C ARG A 512 11.60 -28.20 23.94
N SER A 513 11.90 -27.58 25.07
CA SER A 513 13.21 -27.46 25.71
C SER A 513 14.08 -28.67 25.37
N ARG A 514 15.23 -28.41 24.73
CA ARG A 514 16.35 -29.34 24.76
C ARG A 514 16.82 -29.41 26.22
N SER A 515 16.76 -30.60 26.79
CA SER A 515 17.48 -30.96 28.00
C SER A 515 18.94 -30.49 27.88
N GLY A 516 19.29 -29.44 28.64
CA GLY A 516 20.62 -28.83 28.68
C GLY A 516 20.73 -27.36 28.23
N ALA A 517 19.65 -26.71 27.76
CA ALA A 517 19.74 -25.33 27.25
C ALA A 517 19.75 -24.25 28.35
N GLU A 518 20.67 -23.29 28.25
CA GLU A 518 20.69 -22.03 29.02
C GLU A 518 19.31 -21.35 29.03
N ALA A 519 19.01 -20.60 30.09
CA ALA A 519 17.73 -19.91 30.21
C ALA A 519 17.54 -18.90 29.06
N PRO A 520 16.35 -18.84 28.44
CA PRO A 520 16.14 -18.06 27.21
C PRO A 520 16.26 -16.56 27.49
N ARG A 521 16.80 -15.81 26.53
CA ARG A 521 16.88 -14.35 26.58
C ARG A 521 15.75 -13.75 25.76
N ILE A 522 14.84 -13.02 26.41
CA ILE A 522 13.62 -12.49 25.81
C ILE A 522 13.71 -10.96 25.72
N LEU A 523 13.47 -10.42 24.53
CA LEU A 523 13.41 -8.99 24.26
C LEU A 523 11.98 -8.54 24.00
N LEU A 524 11.45 -7.65 24.83
CA LEU A 524 10.17 -6.96 24.59
C LEU A 524 10.44 -5.61 23.93
N VAL A 525 9.70 -5.26 22.88
CA VAL A 525 9.90 -4.00 22.16
C VAL A 525 8.61 -3.19 22.11
N ARG A 526 8.59 -2.08 22.87
CA ARG A 526 7.55 -1.04 22.84
C ARG A 526 8.25 0.31 23.02
N LEU A 527 8.34 1.08 21.94
CA LEU A 527 9.16 2.30 21.93
C LEU A 527 8.50 3.49 22.62
N SER A 528 7.19 3.65 22.46
CA SER A 528 6.39 4.83 22.85
C SER A 528 4.89 4.57 22.64
N ALA A 529 3.93 5.19 23.30
CA ALA A 529 4.05 6.27 24.28
C ALA A 529 3.89 5.75 25.73
N ILE A 530 4.01 6.65 26.72
CA ILE A 530 3.90 6.34 28.16
C ILE A 530 2.68 5.45 28.46
N GLY A 531 1.48 5.86 28.04
CA GLY A 531 0.25 5.09 28.30
C GLY A 531 0.29 3.68 27.71
N ASP A 532 0.85 3.52 26.51
CA ASP A 532 0.97 2.20 25.91
C ASP A 532 1.98 1.29 26.63
N ILE A 533 3.01 1.89 27.24
CA ILE A 533 3.99 1.15 28.06
C ILE A 533 3.35 0.69 29.36
N VAL A 534 2.55 1.56 30.00
CA VAL A 534 1.74 1.18 31.16
C VAL A 534 0.79 0.04 30.78
N PHE A 535 0.09 0.12 29.64
CA PHE A 535 -0.78 -0.96 29.17
C PHE A 535 -0.04 -2.27 28.90
N ALA A 536 1.18 -2.21 28.37
CA ALA A 536 1.98 -3.38 28.07
C ALA A 536 2.72 -3.95 29.31
N SER A 537 2.79 -3.22 30.42
CA SER A 537 3.50 -3.62 31.65
C SER A 537 3.12 -5.01 32.21
N PRO A 538 1.85 -5.49 32.17
CA PRO A 538 1.52 -6.79 32.75
C PRO A 538 2.21 -7.96 32.02
N LEU A 539 2.66 -7.76 30.77
CA LEU A 539 3.41 -8.76 30.02
C LEU A 539 4.74 -9.10 30.69
N ILE A 540 5.35 -8.18 31.44
CA ILE A 540 6.63 -8.43 32.10
C ILE A 540 6.46 -9.49 33.18
N ALA A 541 5.48 -9.30 34.07
CA ALA A 541 5.15 -10.27 35.12
C ALA A 541 4.64 -11.60 34.53
N SER A 542 3.82 -11.54 33.48
CA SER A 542 3.36 -12.74 32.75
C SER A 542 4.53 -13.52 32.14
N ALA A 543 5.48 -12.84 31.50
CA ALA A 543 6.69 -13.44 30.93
C ALA A 543 7.59 -14.05 32.01
N ARG A 544 7.80 -13.35 33.14
CA ARG A 544 8.61 -13.84 34.27
C ARG A 544 7.99 -15.09 34.89
N ARG A 545 6.67 -15.15 35.05
CA ARG A 545 5.98 -16.35 35.54
C ARG A 545 6.06 -17.51 34.54
N ALA A 546 5.95 -17.24 33.24
CA ALA A 546 6.13 -18.26 32.20
C ALA A 546 7.58 -18.78 32.12
N TYR A 547 8.57 -17.90 32.33
CA TYR A 547 9.99 -18.22 32.26
C TYR A 547 10.77 -17.65 33.47
N PRO A 548 10.74 -18.30 34.64
CA PRO A 548 11.32 -17.75 35.88
C PRO A 548 12.80 -17.40 35.80
N ARG A 549 13.58 -18.20 35.05
CA ARG A 549 15.04 -18.03 34.88
C ARG A 549 15.45 -17.22 33.65
N ALA A 550 14.51 -16.79 32.80
CA ALA A 550 14.83 -16.08 31.58
C ALA A 550 15.46 -14.71 31.87
N HIS A 551 16.33 -14.25 30.98
CA HIS A 551 16.76 -12.84 30.99
C HIS A 551 15.74 -12.02 30.19
N LEU A 552 15.00 -11.14 30.86
CA LEU A 552 13.98 -10.26 30.28
C LEU A 552 14.56 -8.87 30.06
N ALA A 553 14.62 -8.45 28.80
CA ALA A 553 15.02 -7.10 28.42
C ALA A 553 13.86 -6.35 27.75
N TRP A 554 13.78 -5.04 27.93
CA TRP A 554 12.83 -4.18 27.24
C TRP A 554 13.53 -3.07 26.45
N LEU A 555 13.19 -2.91 25.17
CA LEU A 555 13.70 -1.83 24.33
C LEU A 555 12.67 -0.71 24.16
N VAL A 556 13.06 0.50 24.57
CA VAL A 556 12.19 1.67 24.73
C VAL A 556 12.92 2.97 24.34
N GLN A 557 12.19 4.06 24.07
CA GLN A 557 12.82 5.38 23.92
C GLN A 557 13.23 5.97 25.30
N PRO A 558 14.29 6.81 25.37
CA PRO A 558 14.81 7.36 26.62
C PRO A 558 13.74 8.04 27.50
N GLU A 559 12.78 8.72 26.88
CA GLU A 559 11.72 9.44 27.59
C GLU A 559 10.82 8.52 28.43
N CYS A 560 10.72 7.23 28.08
CA CYS A 560 9.89 6.27 28.80
C CYS A 560 10.71 5.20 29.55
N ALA A 561 12.03 5.19 29.42
CA ALA A 561 12.92 4.25 30.11
C ALA A 561 12.77 4.26 31.64
N PRO A 562 12.60 5.43 32.31
CA PRO A 562 12.43 5.46 33.76
C PRO A 562 11.26 4.61 34.28
N LEU A 563 10.16 4.50 33.53
CA LEU A 563 8.97 3.71 33.94
C LEU A 563 9.23 2.21 34.10
N LEU A 564 10.26 1.71 33.42
CA LEU A 564 10.60 0.29 33.38
C LEU A 564 11.82 -0.04 34.24
N ALA A 565 12.65 0.96 34.56
CA ALA A 565 13.93 0.78 35.23
C ALA A 565 13.83 0.15 36.63
N GLN A 566 12.71 0.35 37.32
CA GLN A 566 12.46 -0.16 38.67
C GLN A 566 11.53 -1.39 38.68
N HIS A 567 11.22 -1.98 37.52
CA HIS A 567 10.32 -3.12 37.45
C HIS A 567 11.03 -4.39 37.97
N PRO A 568 10.54 -5.04 39.05
CA PRO A 568 11.27 -6.13 39.72
C PRO A 568 11.47 -7.37 38.84
N ASP A 569 10.53 -7.62 37.92
CA ASP A 569 10.61 -8.76 37.02
C ASP A 569 11.47 -8.52 35.76
N LEU A 570 11.99 -7.31 35.53
CA LEU A 570 12.74 -6.95 34.33
C LEU A 570 14.24 -6.84 34.63
N ASP A 571 15.09 -7.54 33.87
CA ASP A 571 16.53 -7.58 34.12
C ASP A 571 17.28 -6.41 33.45
N GLU A 572 16.79 -5.94 32.29
CA GLU A 572 17.48 -4.91 31.50
C GLU A 572 16.50 -3.97 30.79
N VAL A 573 16.77 -2.66 30.85
CA VAL A 573 16.13 -1.66 29.99
C VAL A 573 17.13 -1.14 28.96
N ILE A 574 16.79 -1.25 27.68
CA ILE A 574 17.63 -0.84 26.56
C ILE A 574 17.04 0.43 25.95
N GLU A 575 17.78 1.53 26.08
CA GLU A 575 17.39 2.80 25.48
C GLU A 575 17.69 2.86 23.98
N TRP A 576 16.68 3.24 23.19
CA TRP A 576 16.76 3.36 21.74
C TRP A 576 16.75 4.84 21.33
N PRO A 577 17.89 5.41 20.89
CA PRO A 577 18.10 6.87 20.76
C PRO A 577 17.46 7.49 19.50
N MET A 578 16.20 7.15 19.22
CA MET A 578 15.43 7.63 18.08
C MET A 578 15.33 9.18 17.97
N PRO A 579 15.17 9.95 19.07
CA PRO A 579 15.16 11.42 19.01
C PRO A 579 16.48 11.99 18.47
N ARG A 580 17.61 11.45 18.93
CA ARG A 580 18.96 11.83 18.47
C ARG A 580 19.14 11.52 16.99
N TRP A 581 18.71 10.34 16.54
CA TRP A 581 18.77 9.96 15.13
C TRP A 581 17.92 10.85 14.23
N ARG A 582 16.71 11.23 14.67
CA ARG A 582 15.89 12.22 13.94
C ARG A 582 16.57 13.57 13.81
N ARG A 583 17.28 14.02 14.86
CA ARG A 583 18.07 15.26 14.79
C ARG A 583 19.20 15.17 13.77
N LEU A 584 19.97 14.08 13.77
CA LEU A 584 21.03 13.84 12.79
C LEU A 584 20.51 13.78 11.34
N TRP A 585 19.37 13.11 11.14
CA TRP A 585 18.70 13.05 9.84
C TRP A 585 18.26 14.44 9.36
N ARG A 586 17.61 15.25 10.22
CA ARG A 586 17.22 16.64 9.88
C ARG A 586 18.42 17.53 9.58
N GLN A 587 19.55 17.30 10.24
CA GLN A 587 20.82 17.99 9.98
C GLN A 587 21.58 17.44 8.75
N ARG A 588 20.99 16.50 7.98
CA ARG A 588 21.59 15.82 6.82
C ARG A 588 22.92 15.10 7.11
N ARG A 589 23.19 14.75 8.37
CA ARG A 589 24.42 14.05 8.80
C ARG A 589 24.28 12.53 8.65
N LEU A 590 24.05 12.07 7.42
CA LEU A 590 23.70 10.67 7.12
C LEU A 590 24.80 9.67 7.49
N PHE A 591 26.08 9.97 7.22
CA PHE A 591 27.19 9.07 7.56
C PHE A 591 27.30 8.83 9.08
N ARG A 592 27.16 9.89 9.88
CA ARG A 592 27.15 9.79 11.35
C ARG A 592 25.93 9.01 11.85
N LEU A 593 24.76 9.24 11.25
CA LEU A 593 23.54 8.47 11.56
C LEU A 593 23.75 6.97 11.30
N MET A 594 24.27 6.60 10.13
CA MET A 594 24.54 5.20 9.79
C MET A 594 25.55 4.56 10.75
N GLY A 595 26.59 5.31 11.15
CA GLY A 595 27.53 4.88 12.19
C GLY A 595 26.86 4.63 13.55
N GLU A 596 26.05 5.58 14.04
CA GLU A 596 25.33 5.43 15.31
C GLU A 596 24.31 4.28 15.29
N VAL A 597 23.60 4.09 14.17
CA VAL A 597 22.71 2.93 13.97
C VAL A 597 23.50 1.64 13.97
N GLY A 598 24.64 1.58 13.27
CA GLY A 598 25.50 0.40 13.24
C GLY A 598 26.01 -0.01 14.63
N VAL A 599 26.42 0.97 15.45
CA VAL A 599 26.83 0.74 16.84
C VAL A 599 25.66 0.20 17.68
N ALA A 600 24.48 0.80 17.58
CA ALA A 600 23.30 0.35 18.31
C ALA A 600 22.87 -1.08 17.90
N VAL A 601 22.91 -1.40 16.60
CA VAL A 601 22.61 -2.75 16.09
C VAL A 601 23.65 -3.75 16.58
N LYS A 602 24.95 -3.41 16.57
CA LYS A 602 26.01 -4.27 17.09
C LYS A 602 25.82 -4.55 18.58
N ALA A 603 25.51 -3.53 19.36
CA ALA A 603 25.21 -3.67 20.79
C ALA A 603 23.97 -4.55 21.04
N LEU A 604 22.92 -4.42 20.22
CA LEU A 604 21.72 -5.23 20.35
C LEU A 604 21.97 -6.70 20.02
N ARG A 605 22.73 -6.99 18.95
CA ARG A 605 23.10 -8.35 18.56
C ARG A 605 24.03 -9.04 19.55
N ALA A 606 24.90 -8.28 20.22
CA ALA A 606 25.81 -8.81 21.23
C ALA A 606 25.08 -9.47 22.41
N ARG A 607 23.83 -9.08 22.68
CA ARG A 607 22.99 -9.66 23.75
C ARG A 607 22.41 -11.04 23.42
N ARG A 608 22.44 -11.46 22.15
CA ARG A 608 22.02 -12.79 21.69
C ARG A 608 20.63 -13.21 22.21
N PHE A 609 19.61 -12.40 21.92
CA PHE A 609 18.23 -12.74 22.27
C PHE A 609 17.75 -14.00 21.54
N ASP A 610 17.01 -14.87 22.21
CA ASP A 610 16.39 -16.06 21.61
C ASP A 610 15.01 -15.72 21.03
N LEU A 611 14.24 -14.94 21.78
CA LEU A 611 12.90 -14.49 21.46
C LEU A 611 12.83 -12.96 21.51
N ALA A 612 12.31 -12.33 20.46
CA ALA A 612 12.03 -10.90 20.46
C ALA A 612 10.58 -10.62 20.07
N ILE A 613 9.89 -9.75 20.81
CA ILE A 613 8.45 -9.52 20.68
C ILE A 613 8.18 -8.04 20.39
N ASP A 614 7.63 -7.72 19.22
CA ASP A 614 7.13 -6.39 18.87
C ASP A 614 5.71 -6.19 19.44
N LEU A 615 5.64 -5.39 20.51
CA LEU A 615 4.41 -5.05 21.21
C LEU A 615 3.68 -3.86 20.57
N GLN A 616 4.29 -3.14 19.62
CA GLN A 616 3.73 -1.91 19.06
C GLN A 616 3.07 -2.15 17.69
N GLY A 617 3.63 -3.04 16.88
CA GLY A 617 3.11 -3.37 15.55
C GLY A 617 3.25 -2.24 14.53
N LEU A 618 4.35 -1.49 14.58
CA LEU A 618 4.71 -0.44 13.61
C LEU A 618 6.05 -0.78 12.96
N LEU A 619 6.35 -0.23 11.78
CA LEU A 619 7.61 -0.55 11.11
C LEU A 619 8.83 -0.12 11.95
N LYS A 620 8.74 1.03 12.62
CA LYS A 620 9.79 1.56 13.49
C LYS A 620 10.14 0.66 14.70
N SER A 621 9.18 -0.13 15.20
CA SER A 621 9.41 -1.07 16.31
C SER A 621 9.79 -2.46 15.81
N ALA A 622 9.35 -2.82 14.60
CA ALA A 622 9.74 -4.06 13.95
C ALA A 622 11.24 -4.10 13.56
N LEU A 623 11.83 -2.95 13.22
CA LEU A 623 13.26 -2.84 12.87
C LEU A 623 14.21 -3.28 13.99
N PRO A 624 14.13 -2.75 15.24
CA PRO A 624 14.99 -3.22 16.31
C PRO A 624 14.76 -4.71 16.66
N VAL A 625 13.52 -5.21 16.57
CA VAL A 625 13.24 -6.65 16.72
C VAL A 625 13.99 -7.47 15.66
N PHE A 626 13.96 -7.04 14.40
CA PHE A 626 14.72 -7.69 13.33
C PHE A 626 16.24 -7.61 13.54
N TRP A 627 16.73 -6.41 13.84
CA TRP A 627 18.15 -6.15 14.02
C TRP A 627 18.74 -6.84 15.23
N SER A 628 17.93 -7.17 16.25
CA SER A 628 18.34 -7.98 17.41
C SER A 628 18.95 -9.32 17.02
N GLY A 629 18.57 -9.86 15.86
CA GLY A 629 19.02 -11.17 15.39
C GLY A 629 18.36 -12.34 16.13
N ALA A 630 17.30 -12.09 16.91
CA ALA A 630 16.61 -13.15 17.65
C ALA A 630 16.08 -14.25 16.74
N ARG A 631 16.17 -15.51 17.19
CA ARG A 631 15.77 -16.69 16.41
C ARG A 631 14.28 -16.68 16.15
N GLU A 632 13.49 -16.43 17.19
CA GLU A 632 12.06 -16.24 17.12
C GLU A 632 11.72 -14.75 17.29
N ARG A 633 10.92 -14.23 16.36
CA ARG A 633 10.47 -12.84 16.34
C ARG A 633 8.96 -12.80 16.21
N ILE A 634 8.27 -12.37 17.24
CA ILE A 634 6.81 -12.35 17.30
C ILE A 634 6.34 -10.91 17.21
N GLY A 635 5.38 -10.59 16.36
CA GLY A 635 4.83 -9.23 16.29
C GLY A 635 3.32 -9.20 16.39
N LEU A 636 2.80 -8.21 17.10
CA LEU A 636 1.39 -7.82 17.00
C LEU A 636 1.12 -7.24 15.61
N GLY A 637 0.02 -7.66 14.98
CA GLY A 637 -0.34 -7.30 13.61
C GLY A 637 -0.10 -5.82 13.28
N SER A 638 0.62 -5.58 12.18
CA SER A 638 1.03 -4.23 11.74
C SER A 638 0.29 -3.78 10.49
N ARG A 639 -0.20 -2.53 10.50
CA ARG A 639 -0.79 -1.87 9.32
C ARG A 639 0.27 -1.28 8.38
N GLU A 640 1.51 -1.18 8.84
CA GLU A 640 2.65 -0.57 8.13
C GLU A 640 3.61 -1.61 7.53
N GLY A 641 3.25 -2.90 7.57
CA GLY A 641 4.09 -3.97 7.03
C GLY A 641 5.25 -4.39 7.95
N GLY A 642 5.21 -4.05 9.25
CA GLY A 642 6.22 -4.52 10.22
C GLY A 642 6.26 -6.05 10.38
N GLN A 643 5.14 -6.75 10.10
CA GLN A 643 5.04 -8.22 10.26
C GLN A 643 6.01 -9.02 9.39
N TRP A 644 6.55 -8.41 8.34
CA TRP A 644 7.48 -9.04 7.41
C TRP A 644 8.84 -9.36 8.00
N LEU A 645 9.19 -8.60 9.02
CA LEU A 645 10.43 -8.73 9.77
C LEU A 645 10.31 -9.79 10.89
N MET A 646 9.10 -10.29 11.14
CA MET A 646 8.78 -11.27 12.17
C MET A 646 8.84 -12.71 11.64
N THR A 647 9.08 -13.68 12.52
CA THR A 647 8.86 -15.10 12.21
C THR A 647 7.40 -15.51 12.39
N ARG A 648 6.69 -14.87 13.33
CA ARG A 648 5.26 -15.11 13.58
C ARG A 648 4.56 -13.77 13.82
N ALA A 649 3.40 -13.59 13.20
CA ALA A 649 2.54 -12.44 13.45
C ALA A 649 1.24 -12.89 14.10
N LEU A 650 0.84 -12.22 15.18
CA LEU A 650 -0.37 -12.52 15.93
C LEU A 650 -1.41 -11.40 15.74
N GLY A 651 -2.69 -11.77 15.71
CA GLY A 651 -3.78 -10.81 15.73
C GLY A 651 -3.82 -10.04 17.05
N ARG A 652 -4.48 -8.87 17.08
CA ARG A 652 -4.63 -8.06 18.30
C ARG A 652 -5.78 -8.51 19.22
N GLY A 653 -6.44 -9.63 18.92
CA GLY A 653 -7.66 -10.07 19.59
C GLY A 653 -8.88 -9.20 19.23
N ASN A 654 -10.07 -9.65 19.63
CA ASN A 654 -11.35 -8.97 19.34
C ASN A 654 -12.00 -8.33 20.58
N ASP A 655 -11.38 -8.43 21.75
CA ASP A 655 -11.93 -7.90 23.00
C ASP A 655 -11.46 -6.46 23.22
N GLY A 656 -12.16 -5.49 22.63
CA GLY A 656 -11.84 -4.06 22.79
C GLY A 656 -12.33 -3.44 24.10
N ALA A 657 -13.14 -4.18 24.89
CA ALA A 657 -13.80 -3.64 26.08
C ALA A 657 -12.84 -3.52 27.25
N ARG A 658 -11.86 -4.43 27.37
CA ARG A 658 -10.92 -4.46 28.49
C ARG A 658 -9.61 -3.71 28.22
N VAL A 659 -9.13 -2.98 29.23
CA VAL A 659 -7.78 -2.39 29.20
C VAL A 659 -6.72 -3.47 28.98
N SER A 660 -5.70 -3.16 28.17
CA SER A 660 -4.60 -4.09 27.84
C SER A 660 -5.01 -5.42 27.22
N SER A 661 -6.21 -5.52 26.66
CA SER A 661 -6.72 -6.76 26.06
C SER A 661 -5.82 -7.29 24.93
N GLU A 662 -5.23 -6.42 24.11
CA GLU A 662 -4.31 -6.83 23.03
C GLU A 662 -3.06 -7.55 23.59
N TYR A 663 -2.57 -7.09 24.74
CA TYR A 663 -1.42 -7.70 25.43
C TYR A 663 -1.81 -8.97 26.18
N ARG A 664 -3.02 -9.02 26.76
CA ARG A 664 -3.55 -10.23 27.39
C ARG A 664 -3.79 -11.34 26.36
N HIS A 665 -4.34 -11.00 25.19
CA HIS A 665 -4.51 -11.92 24.08
C HIS A 665 -3.17 -12.43 23.55
N LEU A 666 -2.16 -11.55 23.48
CA LEU A 666 -0.80 -11.94 23.13
C LEU A 666 -0.24 -12.96 24.12
N ALA A 667 -0.30 -12.66 25.43
CA ALA A 667 0.15 -13.56 26.49
C ALA A 667 -0.54 -14.94 26.39
N SER A 668 -1.88 -14.96 26.28
CA SER A 668 -2.67 -16.18 26.11
C SER A 668 -2.25 -16.97 24.86
N SER A 669 -2.03 -16.29 23.73
CA SER A 669 -1.60 -16.91 22.46
C SER A 669 -0.18 -17.50 22.52
N LEU A 670 0.65 -17.02 23.46
CA LEU A 670 1.98 -17.54 23.76
C LEU A 670 1.97 -18.62 24.85
N GLY A 671 0.80 -18.90 25.45
CA GLY A 671 0.68 -19.81 26.59
C GLY A 671 1.22 -19.24 27.90
N TRP A 672 1.29 -17.92 28.03
CA TRP A 672 1.73 -17.26 29.27
C TRP A 672 0.55 -17.05 30.23
N PRO A 673 0.77 -17.06 31.56
CA PRO A 673 -0.28 -16.86 32.56
C PRO A 673 -0.99 -15.49 32.42
N THR A 674 -2.32 -15.47 32.50
CA THR A 674 -3.17 -14.26 32.34
C THR A 674 -4.23 -14.08 33.45
N ASP A 675 -4.06 -14.82 34.54
CA ASP A 675 -4.81 -14.79 35.80
C ASP A 675 -4.68 -13.44 36.53
N ASP A 676 -3.45 -12.98 36.78
CA ASP A 676 -3.13 -11.65 37.30
C ASP A 676 -2.47 -10.78 36.22
N PHE A 677 -3.30 -10.08 35.44
CA PHE A 677 -2.89 -9.24 34.31
C PHE A 677 -3.20 -7.76 34.56
N ARG A 678 -2.81 -7.26 35.73
CA ARG A 678 -3.00 -5.86 36.16
C ARG A 678 -1.85 -4.97 35.70
N LEU A 679 -2.15 -3.69 35.45
CA LEU A 679 -1.15 -2.67 35.10
C LEU A 679 -0.19 -2.48 36.27
N ARG A 680 1.12 -2.30 36.00
CA ARG A 680 2.14 -2.14 37.04
C ARG A 680 3.12 -1.03 36.71
N VAL A 681 3.39 -0.16 37.69
CA VAL A 681 4.38 0.91 37.63
C VAL A 681 5.12 0.95 38.95
N TYR A 682 6.43 1.20 38.91
CA TYR A 682 7.29 1.22 40.10
C TYR A 682 8.08 2.54 40.13
N PRO A 683 7.70 3.53 40.96
CA PRO A 683 8.41 4.81 41.01
C PRO A 683 9.85 4.70 41.54
N GLY A 684 10.12 3.79 42.49
CA GLY A 684 11.42 3.65 43.15
C GLY A 684 11.67 4.70 44.23
N SER A 685 12.58 4.42 45.18
CA SER A 685 12.78 5.22 46.40
C SER A 685 13.17 6.68 46.15
N ALA A 686 13.97 6.98 45.13
CA ALA A 686 14.36 8.34 44.80
C ALA A 686 13.16 9.21 44.36
N ALA A 687 12.27 8.64 43.53
CA ALA A 687 11.05 9.32 43.11
C ALA A 687 10.05 9.48 44.28
N GLU A 688 10.01 8.50 45.19
CA GLU A 688 9.20 8.59 46.40
C GLU A 688 9.65 9.75 47.30
N ALA A 689 10.97 9.93 47.47
CA ALA A 689 11.55 11.03 48.23
C ALA A 689 11.35 12.40 47.53
N GLU A 690 11.48 12.46 46.20
CA GLU A 690 11.17 13.68 45.42
C GLU A 690 9.70 14.09 45.62
N ALA A 691 8.78 13.12 45.54
CA ALA A 691 7.36 13.37 45.77
C ALA A 691 7.06 13.79 47.22
N GLU A 692 7.69 13.19 48.24
CA GLU A 692 7.55 13.63 49.64
C GLU A 692 8.04 15.07 49.85
N ALA A 693 9.18 15.44 49.28
CA ALA A 693 9.68 16.80 49.33
C ALA A 693 8.70 17.79 48.69
N LEU A 694 8.12 17.45 47.53
CA LEU A 694 7.14 18.28 46.84
C LEU A 694 5.83 18.41 47.62
N ILE A 695 5.36 17.33 48.25
CA ILE A 695 4.18 17.31 49.12
C ILE A 695 4.40 18.24 50.33
N ALA A 696 5.56 18.11 50.99
CA ALA A 696 5.92 18.93 52.14
C ALA A 696 6.05 20.42 51.77
N GLN A 697 6.74 20.74 50.68
CA GLN A 697 6.88 22.11 50.16
C GLN A 697 5.53 22.73 49.78
N SER A 698 4.57 21.91 49.34
CA SER A 698 3.23 22.35 48.95
C SER A 698 2.24 22.42 50.11
N GLY A 699 2.64 22.07 51.34
CA GLY A 699 1.77 22.07 52.52
C GLY A 699 0.62 21.06 52.45
N LEU A 700 0.81 19.95 51.74
CA LEU A 700 -0.18 18.89 51.55
C LEU A 700 -0.02 17.82 52.64
N SER A 701 -0.78 17.90 53.75
CA SER A 701 -0.67 16.97 54.88
C SER A 701 -1.89 16.07 55.13
N ALA A 702 -3.06 16.39 54.57
CA ALA A 702 -4.34 15.70 54.85
C ALA A 702 -4.89 14.89 53.65
N GLY A 703 -4.02 14.50 52.71
CA GLY A 703 -4.41 13.90 51.42
C GLY A 703 -4.75 14.94 50.36
N TYR A 704 -4.72 14.54 49.09
CA TYR A 704 -4.96 15.45 47.94
C TYR A 704 -5.55 14.70 46.76
N ALA A 705 -6.22 15.46 45.88
CA ALA A 705 -6.65 15.00 44.57
C ALA A 705 -5.62 15.40 43.49
N VAL A 706 -5.52 14.61 42.43
CA VAL A 706 -4.67 14.91 41.27
C VAL A 706 -5.54 15.10 40.03
N ILE A 707 -5.27 16.15 39.26
CA ILE A 707 -5.80 16.34 37.92
C ILE A 707 -4.71 16.21 36.87
N CYS A 708 -5.02 15.50 35.78
CA CYS A 708 -4.16 15.28 34.61
C CYS A 708 -4.88 15.77 33.34
N PRO A 709 -4.92 17.10 33.09
CA PRO A 709 -5.74 17.68 32.03
C PRO A 709 -5.11 17.61 30.63
N PHE A 710 -3.80 17.30 30.55
CA PHE A 710 -3.02 17.46 29.33
C PHE A 710 -2.85 16.16 28.54
N THR A 711 -2.92 16.31 27.23
CA THR A 711 -2.72 15.24 26.24
C THR A 711 -2.15 15.84 24.97
N THR A 712 -1.88 15.03 23.96
CA THR A 712 -1.19 15.48 22.73
C THR A 712 -2.14 15.87 21.60
N ARG A 713 -3.45 15.73 21.80
CA ARG A 713 -4.46 15.89 20.75
C ARG A 713 -5.58 16.80 21.23
N ALA A 714 -5.82 17.90 20.52
CA ALA A 714 -6.88 18.88 20.83
C ALA A 714 -8.24 18.22 21.15
N GLN A 715 -8.67 17.27 20.33
CA GLN A 715 -9.96 16.56 20.47
C GLN A 715 -10.07 15.60 21.68
N LYS A 716 -9.00 15.47 22.47
CA LYS A 716 -8.99 14.70 23.72
C LYS A 716 -8.93 15.61 24.94
N HIS A 717 -8.66 16.91 24.77
CA HIS A 717 -8.68 17.84 25.88
C HIS A 717 -10.12 18.11 26.31
N TRP A 718 -10.28 18.27 27.61
CA TRP A 718 -11.46 18.90 28.18
C TRP A 718 -11.21 20.40 28.33
N PHE A 719 -12.27 21.20 28.48
CA PHE A 719 -12.18 22.66 28.45
C PHE A 719 -11.54 23.22 29.74
N ASP A 720 -10.62 24.18 29.59
CA ASP A 720 -9.84 24.74 30.70
C ASP A 720 -10.73 25.29 31.84
N ALA A 721 -11.80 26.01 31.50
CA ALA A 721 -12.76 26.54 32.48
C ALA A 721 -13.42 25.43 33.33
N ARG A 722 -13.63 24.25 32.74
CA ARG A 722 -14.20 23.11 33.44
C ARG A 722 -13.20 22.45 34.38
N TRP A 723 -11.92 22.39 34.01
CA TRP A 723 -10.86 21.98 34.94
C TRP A 723 -10.76 22.92 36.14
N SER A 724 -10.81 24.23 35.89
CA SER A 724 -10.83 25.25 36.95
C SER A 724 -12.02 25.07 37.90
N ARG A 725 -13.23 24.92 37.35
CA ARG A 725 -14.45 24.68 38.14
C ARG A 725 -14.40 23.36 38.89
N LEU A 726 -13.93 22.28 38.26
CA LEU A 726 -13.78 20.97 38.87
C LEU A 726 -12.84 21.02 40.07
N ALA A 727 -11.66 21.64 39.93
CA ALA A 727 -10.72 21.77 41.04
C ALA A 727 -11.32 22.50 42.25
N ARG A 728 -12.10 23.56 42.02
CA ARG A 728 -12.84 24.25 43.09
C ARG A 728 -13.87 23.33 43.74
N GLN A 729 -14.66 22.60 42.94
CA GLN A 729 -15.72 21.73 43.45
C GLN A 729 -15.17 20.52 44.21
N ILE A 730 -14.06 19.91 43.77
CA ILE A 730 -13.37 18.84 44.51
C ILE A 730 -12.96 19.34 45.90
N GLN A 731 -12.40 20.54 45.96
CA GLN A 731 -11.98 21.13 47.22
C GLN A 731 -13.15 21.47 48.14
N THR A 732 -14.21 22.09 47.63
CA THR A 732 -15.36 22.49 48.46
C THR A 732 -16.18 21.30 48.91
N ARG A 733 -16.34 20.27 48.06
CA ARG A 733 -17.19 19.12 48.35
C ARG A 733 -16.47 18.02 49.14
N PHE A 734 -15.22 17.72 48.80
CA PHE A 734 -14.46 16.61 49.40
C PHE A 734 -13.36 17.09 50.37
N GLY A 735 -13.13 18.40 50.50
CA GLY A 735 -12.08 18.94 51.36
C GLY A 735 -10.66 18.65 50.87
N LEU A 736 -10.50 18.19 49.62
CA LEU A 736 -9.22 17.78 49.06
C LEU A 736 -8.53 18.94 48.33
N PRO A 737 -7.33 19.38 48.75
CA PRO A 737 -6.47 20.18 47.91
C PRO A 737 -6.22 19.47 46.57
N THR A 738 -6.24 20.21 45.47
CA THR A 738 -6.07 19.65 44.13
C THR A 738 -4.71 20.01 43.55
N LEU A 739 -4.05 19.01 42.99
CA LEU A 739 -2.73 19.08 42.36
C LEU A 739 -2.85 18.86 40.85
N MET A 740 -2.29 19.75 40.04
CA MET A 740 -2.21 19.59 38.59
C MET A 740 -0.84 19.09 38.17
N LEU A 741 -0.83 17.98 37.43
CA LEU A 741 0.37 17.37 36.85
C LEU A 741 0.40 17.53 35.33
N GLY A 742 1.60 17.65 34.78
CA GLY A 742 1.84 17.86 33.35
C GLY A 742 3.34 17.98 33.06
N GLY A 743 3.70 17.84 31.78
CA GLY A 743 5.07 18.01 31.33
C GLY A 743 5.46 19.48 31.17
N PRO A 744 6.74 19.78 30.90
CA PRO A 744 7.21 21.16 30.67
C PRO A 744 6.52 21.86 29.48
N ALA A 745 6.07 21.10 28.48
CA ALA A 745 5.36 21.65 27.33
C ALA A 745 3.94 22.12 27.66
N ASP A 746 3.41 21.74 28.83
CA ASP A 746 2.04 22.06 29.24
C ASP A 746 1.96 23.33 30.12
N LEU A 747 3.08 24.01 30.34
CA LEU A 747 3.17 25.19 31.23
C LEU A 747 2.22 26.32 30.83
N GLU A 748 2.08 26.58 29.53
CA GLU A 748 1.19 27.63 29.01
C GLU A 748 -0.28 27.27 29.23
N ALA A 749 -0.69 26.05 28.87
CA ALA A 749 -2.05 25.57 29.09
C ALA A 749 -2.41 25.50 30.59
N ALA A 750 -1.44 25.16 31.43
CA ALA A 750 -1.59 25.17 32.89
C ALA A 750 -1.92 26.57 33.43
N GLN A 751 -1.32 27.63 32.87
CA GLN A 751 -1.61 29.00 33.28
C GLN A 751 -3.06 29.39 32.99
N SER A 752 -3.61 28.96 31.84
CA SER A 752 -5.03 29.19 31.50
C SER A 752 -5.98 28.55 32.52
N ILE A 753 -5.73 27.30 32.91
CA ILE A 753 -6.53 26.59 33.94
C ILE A 753 -6.39 27.27 35.31
N LEU A 754 -5.18 27.71 35.68
CA LEU A 754 -4.96 28.42 36.95
C LEU A 754 -5.66 29.79 36.99
N ALA A 755 -5.61 30.54 35.89
CA ALA A 755 -6.27 31.85 35.77
C ALA A 755 -7.80 31.72 35.90
N GLY A 756 -8.40 30.67 35.32
CA GLY A 756 -9.81 30.37 35.49
C GLY A 756 -10.18 29.95 36.92
N ALA A 757 -9.26 29.33 37.67
CA ALA A 757 -9.51 28.86 39.03
C ALA A 757 -9.75 30.00 40.03
N GLY A 758 -9.20 31.20 39.77
CA GLY A 758 -9.32 32.38 40.64
C GLY A 758 -10.53 33.30 40.40
N ARG A 759 -11.41 33.03 39.43
CA ARG A 759 -12.58 33.87 39.12
C ARG A 759 -13.87 33.39 39.86
N PRO A 760 -14.70 34.30 40.41
CA PRO A 760 -16.00 33.95 40.98
C PRO A 760 -17.00 33.49 39.91
N ALA A 761 -17.91 32.59 40.31
CA ALA A 761 -18.80 31.81 39.43
C ALA A 761 -19.81 32.62 38.59
N GLU A 762 -20.04 33.90 38.90
CA GLU A 762 -21.12 34.71 38.30
C GLU A 762 -20.75 35.34 36.95
N ALA A 763 -19.47 35.35 36.54
CA ALA A 763 -19.04 35.99 35.29
C ALA A 763 -19.02 35.06 34.06
N GLU A 764 -19.12 33.73 34.25
CA GLU A 764 -18.75 32.74 33.23
C GLU A 764 -19.85 32.44 32.18
N THR A 765 -21.14 32.60 32.51
CA THR A 765 -22.25 32.37 31.56
C THR A 765 -22.28 33.37 30.40
N SER A 766 -21.69 34.56 30.58
CA SER A 766 -21.62 35.60 29.54
C SER A 766 -20.46 35.42 28.56
N ALA A 767 -19.38 34.73 28.97
CA ALA A 767 -18.18 34.55 28.17
C ALA A 767 -18.28 33.35 27.21
N GLU A 768 -18.96 32.27 27.62
CA GLU A 768 -19.17 31.09 26.76
C GLU A 768 -20.04 31.39 25.52
N ASN A 769 -20.99 32.32 25.62
CA ASN A 769 -21.80 32.76 24.47
C ASN A 769 -21.05 33.69 23.52
N LYS A 770 -20.04 34.45 23.98
CA LYS A 770 -19.24 35.34 23.12
C LYS A 770 -18.17 34.61 22.30
N ALA A 771 -17.59 33.54 22.82
CA ALA A 771 -16.60 32.74 22.08
C ALA A 771 -17.22 31.91 20.94
N ALA A 772 -18.54 31.69 20.96
CA ALA A 772 -19.27 30.92 19.95
C ALA A 772 -19.60 31.70 18.66
N GLN A 773 -19.41 33.02 18.63
CA GLN A 773 -19.81 33.90 17.51
C GLN A 773 -18.63 34.52 16.74
N GLY A 774 -17.38 34.17 17.05
CA GLY A 774 -16.19 34.79 16.46
C GLY A 774 -15.21 33.81 15.84
N ALA A 775 -15.62 33.06 14.83
CA ALA A 775 -14.70 32.31 13.98
C ALA A 775 -15.28 32.19 12.56
N ASP A 776 -15.15 33.26 11.78
CA ASP A 776 -15.32 33.20 10.32
C ASP A 776 -13.98 32.89 9.63
N PRO A 777 -14.01 32.23 8.45
CA PRO A 777 -12.85 31.55 7.89
C PRO A 777 -12.14 32.34 6.77
N VAL A 778 -10.85 32.00 6.57
CA VAL A 778 -10.00 32.25 5.39
C VAL A 778 -9.46 33.67 5.17
N ALA A 779 -8.13 33.77 5.18
CA ALA A 779 -7.40 34.66 4.27
C ALA A 779 -6.15 33.93 3.72
N GLU A 780 -6.19 33.63 2.42
CA GLU A 780 -5.04 33.32 1.58
C GLU A 780 -4.05 34.50 1.54
N LYS A 781 -2.76 34.18 1.46
CA LYS A 781 -1.68 34.90 0.75
C LYS A 781 -0.41 34.05 0.95
N GLY A 782 0.31 33.59 -0.06
CA GLY A 782 0.78 34.34 -1.23
C GLY A 782 2.31 34.38 -1.11
N VAL A 783 2.99 33.61 -1.96
CA VAL A 783 4.45 33.60 -2.11
C VAL A 783 4.86 34.87 -2.86
N GLU A 784 5.78 35.68 -2.32
CA GLU A 784 6.85 36.35 -3.08
C GLU A 784 7.84 37.16 -2.21
N THR A 785 9.13 36.84 -2.41
CA THR A 785 10.35 37.68 -2.50
C THR A 785 10.58 38.97 -1.70
N GLY A 786 11.82 39.11 -1.21
CA GLY A 786 12.56 40.40 -1.06
C GLY A 786 12.94 40.79 0.37
N HIS A 787 14.16 40.50 0.85
CA HIS A 787 15.34 41.40 0.90
C HIS A 787 15.31 42.57 1.92
N LYS A 788 16.26 42.52 2.88
CA LYS A 788 16.97 43.62 3.58
C LYS A 788 16.10 44.58 4.45
N THR A 789 16.49 45.17 5.58
CA THR A 789 17.75 45.40 6.32
C THR A 789 17.41 45.90 7.74
N ALA A 790 18.40 45.91 8.62
CA ALA A 790 18.44 46.35 10.03
C ALA A 790 17.84 47.74 10.36
N VAL A 791 17.47 47.98 11.62
CA VAL A 791 17.96 49.08 12.50
C VAL A 791 17.65 48.74 13.98
N GLU A 792 18.59 49.14 14.84
CA GLU A 792 18.75 49.04 16.31
C GLU A 792 17.64 49.70 17.15
N SER A 793 17.40 49.33 18.41
CA SER A 793 18.10 49.89 19.60
C SER A 793 17.47 49.29 20.89
N GLY A 794 18.26 48.85 21.87
CA GLY A 794 18.49 49.55 23.15
C GLY A 794 17.87 48.79 24.34
N VAL A 795 18.63 47.97 25.11
CA VAL A 795 19.26 48.31 26.43
C VAL A 795 18.19 48.72 27.49
N ALA A 796 18.08 48.19 28.72
CA ALA A 796 19.01 47.52 29.63
C ALA A 796 18.27 46.72 30.73
N THR A 797 19.03 45.76 31.25
CA THR A 797 18.89 44.98 32.48
C THR A 797 18.98 45.85 33.75
N SER A 798 18.29 45.46 34.83
CA SER A 798 18.64 45.90 36.19
C SER A 798 18.16 44.88 37.24
N LEU A 799 19.11 44.09 37.74
CA LEU A 799 19.06 43.40 39.03
C LEU A 799 19.26 44.42 40.17
N ARG A 800 18.52 44.27 41.28
CA ARG A 800 19.00 44.66 42.62
C ARG A 800 18.53 43.67 43.69
N THR A 801 19.43 43.40 44.61
CA THR A 801 19.33 42.51 45.78
C THR A 801 19.45 43.30 47.09
N ALA A 802 18.79 42.78 48.14
CA ALA A 802 19.11 42.83 49.60
C ALA A 802 18.73 44.09 50.43
N PRO A 803 18.71 44.06 51.80
CA PRO A 803 18.48 42.96 52.78
C PRO A 803 17.60 43.32 54.04
N ASN A 804 17.11 42.26 54.72
CA ASN A 804 16.98 41.97 56.18
C ASN A 804 16.49 43.03 57.22
N ASP A 805 15.50 42.66 58.05
CA ASP A 805 15.52 43.01 59.50
C ASP A 805 14.67 42.05 60.38
N ARG A 806 15.16 41.76 61.60
CA ARG A 806 14.54 40.87 62.60
C ARG A 806 13.79 41.67 63.68
N ARG A 807 12.66 41.17 64.20
CA ARG A 807 12.33 41.14 65.64
C ARG A 807 11.09 40.28 65.96
N ALA A 808 11.08 39.81 67.20
CA ALA A 808 10.34 38.70 67.77
C ALA A 808 8.91 39.01 68.21
N GLY A 809 8.09 37.95 68.32
CA GLY A 809 6.81 37.93 69.02
C GLY A 809 6.28 36.51 69.15
N VAL A 810 6.46 35.89 70.33
CA VAL A 810 5.80 34.65 70.74
C VAL A 810 4.48 35.03 71.42
N GLY A 811 3.36 34.43 70.99
CA GLY A 811 2.01 34.59 71.57
C GLY A 811 1.00 33.70 70.82
N PRO A 812 -0.08 33.21 71.48
CA PRO A 812 -0.45 31.80 71.45
C PRO A 812 -1.44 31.38 70.37
N ALA A 813 -1.59 30.06 70.26
CA ALA A 813 -2.62 29.35 69.49
C ALA A 813 -4.00 30.03 69.55
N GLY A 814 -4.59 30.27 68.38
CA GLY A 814 -5.94 30.81 68.24
C GLY A 814 -6.42 30.78 66.79
N SER A 815 -7.53 30.05 66.60
CA SER A 815 -8.44 29.98 65.45
C SER A 815 -7.90 29.56 64.07
N ALA A 816 -8.29 28.34 63.70
CA ALA A 816 -8.43 27.92 62.32
C ALA A 816 -9.32 28.92 61.55
N SER A 817 -8.72 29.68 60.64
CA SER A 817 -9.45 30.39 59.59
C SER A 817 -9.95 29.36 58.58
N ALA A 818 -11.19 28.89 58.79
CA ALA A 818 -11.95 28.17 57.81
C ALA A 818 -12.47 29.13 56.73
N ASN A 819 -12.53 28.64 55.49
CA ASN A 819 -13.18 29.23 54.30
C ASN A 819 -12.41 30.10 53.29
N ASN A 820 -11.07 30.02 53.20
CA ASN A 820 -10.43 30.33 51.90
C ASN A 820 -10.11 29.03 51.15
N PRO A 821 -10.71 28.78 49.96
CA PRO A 821 -10.33 27.64 49.12
C PRO A 821 -8.83 27.76 48.79
N ARG A 822 -8.02 26.77 49.21
CA ARG A 822 -6.59 26.75 48.83
C ARG A 822 -6.50 26.68 47.31
N PRO A 823 -5.68 27.53 46.66
CA PRO A 823 -5.60 27.56 45.20
C PRO A 823 -5.19 26.20 44.62
N LEU A 824 -5.68 25.90 43.41
CA LEU A 824 -5.21 24.77 42.60
C LEU A 824 -3.67 24.84 42.49
N LEU A 825 -2.98 23.80 42.96
CA LEU A 825 -1.53 23.75 42.98
C LEU A 825 -1.01 23.17 41.67
N SER A 826 -0.07 23.85 41.00
CA SER A 826 0.54 23.37 39.77
C SER A 826 1.98 22.89 39.98
N LEU A 827 2.20 21.61 39.69
CA LEU A 827 3.52 20.98 39.57
C LEU A 827 3.86 20.63 38.11
N VAL A 828 3.17 21.25 37.16
CA VAL A 828 3.44 21.10 35.73
C VAL A 828 4.88 21.52 35.43
N GLY A 829 5.63 20.62 34.78
CA GLY A 829 7.06 20.82 34.47
C GLY A 829 8.02 20.81 35.67
N LYS A 830 7.53 20.57 36.90
CA LYS A 830 8.34 20.54 38.13
C LYS A 830 8.64 19.14 38.66
N THR A 831 8.16 18.11 37.98
CA THR A 831 8.28 16.72 38.42
C THR A 831 9.03 15.90 37.37
N SER A 832 9.84 14.96 37.83
CA SER A 832 10.23 13.82 37.00
C SER A 832 9.01 12.93 36.71
N LEU A 833 9.07 12.12 35.65
CA LEU A 833 7.98 11.20 35.30
C LEU A 833 7.66 10.21 36.44
N LEU A 834 8.68 9.73 37.15
CA LEU A 834 8.50 8.83 38.28
C LEU A 834 8.02 9.57 39.53
N ALA A 835 8.43 10.82 39.76
CA ALA A 835 7.87 11.62 40.86
C ALA A 835 6.39 11.93 40.62
N ALA A 836 5.97 12.20 39.39
CA ALA A 836 4.55 12.31 39.04
C ALA A 836 3.81 10.99 39.34
N ALA A 837 4.40 9.83 39.00
CA ALA A 837 3.83 8.53 39.33
C ALA A 837 3.73 8.31 40.86
N ALA A 838 4.75 8.69 41.64
CA ALA A 838 4.74 8.62 43.10
C ALA A 838 3.70 9.55 43.74
N LEU A 839 3.50 10.75 43.18
CA LEU A 839 2.43 11.67 43.58
C LEU A 839 1.05 11.07 43.30
N ILE A 840 0.85 10.42 42.14
CA ILE A 840 -0.40 9.73 41.81
C ILE A 840 -0.64 8.56 42.77
N ARG A 841 0.38 7.75 43.06
CA ARG A 841 0.30 6.60 43.98
C ARG A 841 -0.19 6.98 45.39
N ARG A 842 0.10 8.21 45.84
CA ARG A 842 -0.33 8.76 47.14
C ARG A 842 -1.62 9.59 47.08
N ALA A 843 -2.17 9.83 45.89
CA ALA A 843 -3.38 10.61 45.72
C ALA A 843 -4.60 9.86 46.28
N ARG A 844 -5.54 10.60 46.90
CA ARG A 844 -6.84 10.05 47.29
C ARG A 844 -7.78 9.88 46.10
N LEU A 845 -7.58 10.70 45.07
CA LEU A 845 -8.43 10.75 43.89
C LEU A 845 -7.61 11.23 42.69
N LEU A 846 -7.84 10.63 41.52
CA LEU A 846 -7.25 11.02 40.25
C LEU A 846 -8.33 11.28 39.21
N VAL A 847 -8.25 12.41 38.52
CA VAL A 847 -9.11 12.71 37.36
C VAL A 847 -8.25 13.14 36.19
N GLY A 848 -8.47 12.58 35.02
CA GLY A 848 -7.70 13.01 33.86
C GLY A 848 -8.31 12.61 32.54
N VAL A 849 -7.81 13.21 31.47
CA VAL A 849 -8.14 12.77 30.10
C VAL A 849 -7.43 11.44 29.79
N ASP A 850 -7.70 10.88 28.61
CA ASP A 850 -6.93 9.75 28.06
C ASP A 850 -5.45 10.14 27.80
N THR A 851 -4.65 10.04 28.86
CA THR A 851 -3.21 10.31 28.91
C THR A 851 -2.50 9.30 29.80
N GLY A 852 -1.19 9.14 29.58
CA GLY A 852 -0.37 8.14 30.26
C GLY A 852 -0.34 8.27 31.79
N LEU A 853 -0.42 9.50 32.32
CA LEU A 853 -0.47 9.75 33.76
C LEU A 853 -1.79 9.23 34.38
N SER A 854 -2.93 9.47 33.74
CA SER A 854 -4.24 8.99 34.20
C SER A 854 -4.27 7.46 34.35
N HIS A 855 -3.65 6.75 33.42
CA HIS A 855 -3.57 5.28 33.43
C HIS A 855 -2.73 4.73 34.59
N MET A 856 -1.84 5.53 35.20
CA MET A 856 -1.07 5.13 36.38
C MET A 856 -1.96 5.02 37.62
N GLY A 857 -3.07 5.77 37.71
CA GLY A 857 -4.02 5.62 38.80
C GLY A 857 -4.62 4.22 38.87
N ILE A 858 -4.94 3.64 37.70
CA ILE A 858 -5.38 2.24 37.57
C ILE A 858 -4.26 1.29 38.03
N ALA A 859 -3.01 1.55 37.64
CA ALA A 859 -1.87 0.71 38.01
C ALA A 859 -1.54 0.73 39.52
N PHE A 860 -1.98 1.75 40.23
CA PHE A 860 -1.80 1.89 41.69
C PHE A 860 -3.07 1.60 42.49
N ASP A 861 -4.15 1.13 41.84
CA ASP A 861 -5.47 0.96 42.46
C ASP A 861 -5.85 2.21 43.27
N ARG A 862 -5.77 3.38 42.62
CA ARG A 862 -6.27 4.65 43.14
C ARG A 862 -7.64 4.95 42.55
N PRO A 863 -8.56 5.57 43.31
CA PRO A 863 -9.82 6.09 42.77
C PRO A 863 -9.55 6.99 41.56
N THR A 864 -9.90 6.50 40.36
CA THR A 864 -9.50 7.11 39.10
C THR A 864 -10.68 7.26 38.16
N LEU A 865 -10.95 8.49 37.74
CA LEU A 865 -11.92 8.80 36.69
C LEU A 865 -11.19 9.27 35.43
N LEU A 866 -11.42 8.56 34.32
CA LEU A 866 -10.85 8.92 33.03
C LEU A 866 -11.91 9.51 32.09
N LEU A 867 -11.61 10.66 31.51
CA LEU A 867 -12.49 11.34 30.55
C LEU A 867 -12.09 10.97 29.12
N PHE A 868 -13.00 10.32 28.40
CA PHE A 868 -12.82 9.88 27.02
C PHE A 868 -13.79 10.60 26.08
N GLY A 869 -13.32 10.86 24.85
CA GLY A 869 -14.13 11.45 23.79
C GLY A 869 -13.76 10.85 22.43
N SER A 870 -12.89 11.51 21.68
CA SER A 870 -12.55 11.12 20.29
C SER A 870 -11.86 9.75 20.08
N THR A 871 -11.50 9.04 21.15
CA THR A 871 -10.84 7.73 21.11
C THR A 871 -11.77 6.61 21.55
N CYS A 872 -11.52 5.40 21.03
CA CYS A 872 -12.26 4.22 21.45
C CYS A 872 -11.92 3.95 22.92
N PRO A 873 -12.87 4.07 23.85
CA PRO A 873 -12.61 3.73 25.24
C PRO A 873 -12.51 2.21 25.38
N TYR A 874 -11.72 1.77 26.34
CA TYR A 874 -12.02 0.53 27.05
C TYR A 874 -13.05 0.89 28.12
N THR A 875 -14.00 -0.01 28.37
CA THR A 875 -15.04 0.16 29.40
C THR A 875 -14.71 -0.64 30.66
N GLU A 876 -13.93 -1.71 30.54
CA GLU A 876 -13.45 -2.52 31.66
C GLU A 876 -12.01 -2.13 32.00
N THR A 877 -11.83 -1.44 33.12
CA THR A 877 -10.53 -0.95 33.61
C THR A 877 -9.70 -2.05 34.29
N GLY A 878 -10.32 -3.17 34.65
CA GLY A 878 -9.69 -4.22 35.44
C GLY A 878 -9.42 -3.85 36.90
N SER A 879 -9.89 -2.69 37.37
CA SER A 879 -9.78 -2.22 38.75
C SER A 879 -11.16 -1.72 39.22
N ALA A 880 -11.57 -2.12 40.43
CA ALA A 880 -12.86 -1.71 41.00
C ALA A 880 -12.93 -0.20 41.27
N THR A 881 -11.78 0.43 41.52
CA THR A 881 -11.67 1.86 41.84
C THR A 881 -11.41 2.73 40.61
N ALA A 882 -11.63 2.22 39.39
CA ALA A 882 -11.38 2.99 38.18
C ALA A 882 -12.57 2.95 37.21
N ARG A 883 -12.96 4.11 36.71
CA ARG A 883 -14.09 4.28 35.78
C ARG A 883 -13.73 5.16 34.60
N VAL A 884 -14.38 4.88 33.47
CA VAL A 884 -14.27 5.67 32.23
C VAL A 884 -15.58 6.39 31.98
N LEU A 885 -15.53 7.72 31.89
CA LEU A 885 -16.66 8.54 31.49
C LEU A 885 -16.55 8.82 29.98
N TYR A 886 -17.56 8.40 29.23
CA TYR A 886 -17.56 8.47 27.78
C TYR A 886 -18.99 8.57 27.24
N HIS A 887 -19.25 9.59 26.41
CA HIS A 887 -20.51 9.75 25.70
C HIS A 887 -20.41 9.16 24.28
N PRO A 888 -21.13 8.07 23.97
CA PRO A 888 -21.06 7.44 22.66
C PRO A 888 -21.76 8.29 21.60
N LEU A 889 -20.97 8.92 20.72
CA LEU A 889 -21.49 9.62 19.54
C LEU A 889 -21.35 8.77 18.27
N PRO A 890 -22.23 8.93 17.26
CA PRO A 890 -22.12 8.20 15.98
C PRO A 890 -20.78 8.40 15.25
N CYS A 891 -20.14 9.55 15.49
CA CYS A 891 -18.82 9.86 14.93
C CYS A 891 -17.65 9.27 15.73
N SER A 892 -17.90 8.73 16.92
CA SER A 892 -16.88 8.23 17.85
C SER A 892 -16.79 6.70 17.83
N PRO A 893 -15.58 6.10 17.74
CA PRO A 893 -14.27 6.75 17.76
C PRO A 893 -13.86 7.34 16.41
N CYS A 894 -13.59 8.65 16.36
CA CYS A 894 -13.36 9.35 15.09
C CYS A 894 -11.94 9.14 14.53
N ARG A 895 -10.96 8.69 15.33
CA ARG A 895 -9.58 8.40 14.87
C ARG A 895 -8.95 9.51 14.01
N ARG A 896 -9.22 10.78 14.33
CA ARG A 896 -8.83 12.02 13.60
C ARG A 896 -9.70 12.40 12.39
N ARG A 897 -10.87 11.77 12.23
CA ARG A 897 -11.85 12.05 11.17
C ARG A 897 -13.28 11.84 11.69
N PRO A 898 -14.12 12.88 11.82
CA PRO A 898 -13.86 14.28 11.49
C PRO A 898 -12.87 14.97 12.44
N THR A 899 -12.32 16.12 12.03
CA THR A 899 -11.55 17.05 12.87
C THR A 899 -12.45 17.87 13.81
N CYS A 900 -13.77 17.76 13.62
CA CYS A 900 -14.82 18.43 14.39
C CYS A 900 -14.72 19.96 14.39
N ASP A 901 -13.86 20.58 13.56
CA ASP A 901 -13.64 22.03 13.45
C ASP A 901 -13.60 22.76 14.81
N GLY A 902 -12.99 22.11 15.81
CA GLY A 902 -12.88 22.64 17.18
C GLY A 902 -14.10 22.44 18.10
N ALA A 903 -15.24 21.96 17.58
CA ALA A 903 -16.46 21.77 18.36
C ALA A 903 -16.30 20.74 19.50
N PHE A 904 -15.62 19.62 19.21
CA PHE A 904 -15.33 18.50 20.12
C PHE A 904 -16.50 18.09 21.01
N THR A 905 -17.70 17.93 20.42
CA THR A 905 -18.97 17.65 21.14
C THR A 905 -18.83 16.53 22.17
N CYS A 906 -18.14 15.44 21.84
CA CYS A 906 -17.88 14.32 22.78
C CYS A 906 -17.21 14.74 24.10
N MET A 907 -16.29 15.72 24.09
CA MET A 907 -15.70 16.26 25.32
C MET A 907 -16.55 17.40 25.91
N ARG A 908 -17.30 18.13 25.06
CA ARG A 908 -18.16 19.24 25.46
C ARG A 908 -19.42 18.79 26.19
N GLU A 909 -19.93 17.60 25.93
CA GLU A 909 -21.11 17.08 26.62
C GLU A 909 -20.79 16.63 28.05
N ILE A 910 -19.55 16.21 28.34
CA ILE A 910 -19.10 15.85 29.69
C ILE A 910 -19.15 17.09 30.61
N GLN A 911 -20.12 17.14 31.52
CA GLN A 911 -20.32 18.27 32.44
C GLN A 911 -19.57 18.08 33.76
N VAL A 912 -19.25 19.18 34.44
CA VAL A 912 -18.56 19.13 35.74
C VAL A 912 -19.39 18.40 36.79
N ASP A 913 -20.70 18.60 36.80
CA ASP A 913 -21.58 17.99 37.80
C ASP A 913 -21.69 16.46 37.61
N GLU A 914 -21.66 15.99 36.36
CA GLU A 914 -21.56 14.56 36.01
C GLU A 914 -20.22 13.97 36.49
N VAL A 915 -19.12 14.69 36.26
CA VAL A 915 -17.79 14.30 36.75
C VAL A 915 -17.81 14.20 38.28
N MET A 916 -18.35 15.19 38.99
CA MET A 916 -18.42 15.20 40.45
C MET A 916 -19.24 14.04 41.03
N ALA A 917 -20.36 13.68 40.40
CA ALA A 917 -21.17 12.53 40.81
C ALA A 917 -20.35 11.23 40.70
N ALA A 918 -19.67 11.02 39.58
CA ALA A 918 -18.81 9.85 39.38
C ALA A 918 -17.63 9.80 40.37
N LEU A 919 -17.07 10.96 40.76
CA LEU A 919 -16.02 11.03 41.77
C LEU A 919 -16.51 10.68 43.18
N ALA A 920 -17.73 11.11 43.54
CA ALA A 920 -18.33 10.76 44.83
C ALA A 920 -18.49 9.23 44.95
N GLU A 921 -19.06 8.59 43.92
CA GLU A 921 -19.21 7.14 43.89
C GLU A 921 -17.86 6.39 43.98
N LEU A 922 -16.81 6.91 43.35
CA LEU A 922 -15.48 6.30 43.40
C LEU A 922 -14.83 6.44 44.78
N LEU A 923 -15.07 7.54 45.49
CA LEU A 923 -14.58 7.73 46.85
C LEU A 923 -15.34 6.82 47.83
N ASP A 924 -16.66 6.74 47.68
CA ASP A 924 -17.50 5.85 48.50
C ASP A 924 -17.06 4.39 48.34
N LEU A 925 -16.77 3.94 47.11
CA LEU A 925 -16.23 2.60 46.85
C LEU A 925 -14.82 2.37 47.44
N ALA A 926 -13.99 3.43 47.51
CA ALA A 926 -12.64 3.34 48.04
C ALA A 926 -12.60 3.24 49.56
N ASP A 927 -13.63 3.76 50.23
CA ASP A 927 -13.80 3.73 51.69
C ASP A 927 -14.44 2.41 52.18
N LEU A 928 -14.95 1.56 51.28
CA LEU A 928 -15.45 0.22 51.60
C LEU A 928 -14.29 -0.78 51.83
N PRO A 929 -14.43 -1.73 52.78
CA PRO A 929 -13.45 -2.80 52.95
C PRO A 929 -13.38 -3.71 51.70
N ALA A 930 -12.18 -4.24 51.41
CA ALA A 930 -11.84 -4.87 50.12
C ALA A 930 -12.62 -6.16 49.77
N ASP A 931 -13.40 -6.70 50.71
CA ASP A 931 -14.33 -7.83 50.53
C ASP A 931 -15.74 -7.38 50.10
N GLN A 932 -16.06 -6.09 50.25
CA GLN A 932 -17.35 -5.45 49.90
C GLN A 932 -17.27 -4.51 48.69
N ALA A 933 -16.07 -4.00 48.37
CA ALA A 933 -15.77 -3.17 47.20
C ALA A 933 -15.47 -4.00 45.95
#